data_AF-A0A0S8A4E5-F1
#
_entry.id   AF-A0A0S8A4E5-F1
#
_cell.length_a   1.000
_cell.length_b   1.000
_cell.length_c   1.000
_cell.angle_alpha   90.00
_cell.angle_beta   90.00
_cell.angle_gamma   90.00
#
_symmetry.space_group_name_H-M   'P 1'
#
loop_
_entity.id
_entity.type
_entity.pdbx_description
1 polymer ?
#
loop_
_entity_poly.entity_id
_entity_poly.type
_entity_poly.pdbx_seq_one_letter_code
_entity_poly.pdbx_strand_id
1 'polypeptide(L)'
;MDRSEFEQIIQTQDEQIATLGVDVWVGMEPTFTRRFAEIPEWLSEALGPEKLQYAYALLKEVHKRQSGGVVLHTLGRQYSGEDLPRWSLGYYQARQNKFVWQGPPDPCLTQESADATPVEPLESPVIEAFWQALNDALNASSWQATTFTAAKDLRYRVLFRCDSGTPTVDINNKPQLARASVHKTKIPVNGLADELAENGDLLLCLDKHSETPGSIVIELPEVPDVDSFVQLLSCIAQAANQTSIKTLVMQGFPPPVDASVAWITITPDPAVIEINQAPEDNALNFYQRCELYYSAAKAIGLHSYRLHYNGGVSDSGGGGQFTLGGPEPLSSPFFRFPHLLPRLVRYCNAHPALSYWFAPPSIGSSSQSPRTDEGVRESFRELSVALEQLENVEHPEPEFIWRSLSPFLVDPSGNPHRSELNIEKLWNPYLPGRGRLGLVEFRAFRMSRSSQCAAAIAVLLRSIVVMLSQEDRMPKLINHGTKLHDRYALPFYLCADLQTVFKDLQQTGLALHDSIKDLLLQEPVRFIGQAVFHGCKIELKQALEFWPLVGDVASQEGGGSRLVDASTSRLQVTLSVESHHPTQLGGWELWLDGYRIPLRLEQDQHGPVKVTGLRYRNFLPNIGLHPGIGARNSITLVLAHRGLSEALQINYYEWHPQGLAYPGLPTDMDDAEHRRSERFTTEIIPFQGYDQPRTPPDSAMTDYCLDLRRLPS
;
A
#
# COMPACT_ATOMS: atom_id res chain seq x y z
N MET A 1 -3.47 -10.01 -23.09
CA MET A 1 -2.02 -9.90 -23.12
C MET A 1 -1.45 -11.10 -22.40
N ASP A 2 -0.61 -11.88 -23.08
CA ASP A 2 0.13 -12.97 -22.43
C ASP A 2 1.24 -12.39 -21.54
N ARG A 3 1.70 -13.15 -20.54
CA ARG A 3 2.76 -12.71 -19.61
C ARG A 3 4.05 -12.31 -20.34
N SER A 4 4.46 -13.10 -21.33
CA SER A 4 5.70 -12.86 -22.09
C SER A 4 5.67 -11.52 -22.85
N GLU A 5 4.52 -11.19 -23.43
CA GLU A 5 4.27 -9.91 -24.11
C GLU A 5 4.35 -8.73 -23.13
N PHE A 6 3.77 -8.87 -21.93
CA PHE A 6 3.82 -7.82 -20.91
C PHE A 6 5.23 -7.60 -20.36
N GLU A 7 6.00 -8.67 -20.13
CA GLU A 7 7.40 -8.59 -19.69
C GLU A 7 8.25 -7.84 -20.72
N GLN A 8 8.07 -8.08 -22.02
CA GLN A 8 8.77 -7.35 -23.09
C GLN A 8 8.42 -5.86 -23.12
N ILE A 9 7.13 -5.53 -22.93
CA ILE A 9 6.68 -4.14 -22.87
C ILE A 9 7.32 -3.40 -21.69
N ILE A 10 7.34 -4.02 -20.50
CA ILE A 10 7.97 -3.44 -19.32
C ILE A 10 9.48 -3.29 -19.52
N GLN A 11 10.14 -4.33 -20.05
CA GLN A 11 11.57 -4.29 -20.32
C GLN A 11 11.93 -3.13 -21.26
N THR A 12 11.13 -2.89 -22.30
CA THR A 12 11.34 -1.76 -23.22
C THR A 12 11.24 -0.41 -22.49
N GLN A 13 10.31 -0.27 -21.54
CA GLN A 13 10.18 0.94 -20.72
C GLN A 13 11.36 1.12 -19.76
N ASP A 14 11.86 0.02 -19.17
CA ASP A 14 13.05 0.03 -18.34
C ASP A 14 14.30 0.47 -19.13
N GLU A 15 14.46 -0.02 -20.36
CA GLU A 15 15.54 0.39 -21.26
C GLU A 15 15.46 1.88 -21.59
N GLN A 16 14.26 2.43 -21.84
CA GLN A 16 14.07 3.86 -22.06
C GLN A 16 14.49 4.70 -20.85
N ILE A 17 14.03 4.32 -19.65
CA ILE A 17 14.41 4.99 -18.40
C ILE A 17 15.93 4.92 -18.18
N ALA A 18 16.54 3.76 -18.42
CA ALA A 18 17.97 3.56 -18.22
C ALA A 18 18.83 4.48 -19.11
N THR A 19 18.38 4.80 -20.33
CA THR A 19 19.12 5.75 -21.20
C THR A 19 19.24 7.17 -20.65
N LEU A 20 18.38 7.54 -19.69
CA LEU A 20 18.40 8.86 -19.04
C LEU A 20 19.30 8.91 -17.79
N GLY A 21 19.90 7.77 -17.38
CA GLY A 21 20.91 7.73 -16.32
C GLY A 21 20.38 8.04 -14.93
N VAL A 22 19.10 7.75 -14.66
CA VAL A 22 18.44 7.96 -13.36
C VAL A 22 18.08 6.62 -12.76
N ASP A 23 18.80 6.22 -11.71
CA ASP A 23 18.52 4.97 -10.99
C ASP A 23 17.35 5.16 -10.02
N VAL A 24 16.17 4.68 -10.43
CA VAL A 24 14.96 4.71 -9.60
C VAL A 24 14.55 3.27 -9.27
N TRP A 25 14.87 2.85 -8.04
CA TRP A 25 14.41 1.58 -7.49
C TRP A 25 12.98 1.73 -6.99
N VAL A 26 12.19 0.65 -7.06
CA VAL A 26 10.77 0.63 -6.68
C VAL A 26 10.43 -0.57 -5.82
N GLY A 27 9.74 -0.33 -4.71
CA GLY A 27 9.15 -1.35 -3.84
C GLY A 27 7.66 -1.12 -3.66
N MET A 28 6.98 -2.10 -3.06
CA MET A 28 5.59 -1.97 -2.63
C MET A 28 5.35 -2.70 -1.31
N GLU A 29 4.24 -2.40 -0.65
CA GLU A 29 3.79 -3.11 0.55
C GLU A 29 2.48 -3.88 0.23
N PRO A 30 2.52 -5.06 -0.45
CA PRO A 30 1.31 -5.81 -0.79
C PRO A 30 0.60 -6.29 0.48
N THR A 31 -0.72 -6.13 0.51
CA THR A 31 -1.55 -6.63 1.62
C THR A 31 -2.57 -7.66 1.14
N PHE A 32 -2.72 -8.74 1.89
CA PHE A 32 -3.61 -9.84 1.57
C PHE A 32 -4.53 -10.21 2.73
N THR A 33 -5.75 -10.65 2.41
CA THR A 33 -6.77 -10.99 3.40
C THR A 33 -7.48 -12.31 3.08
N ARG A 34 -8.06 -12.92 4.10
CA ARG A 34 -9.05 -13.99 3.94
C ARG A 34 -10.42 -13.38 3.70
N ARG A 35 -10.80 -13.23 2.44
CA ARG A 35 -12.02 -12.52 2.03
C ARG A 35 -13.34 -13.07 2.59
N PHE A 36 -13.37 -14.32 3.06
CA PHE A 36 -14.54 -14.96 3.68
C PHE A 36 -14.46 -15.08 5.20
N ALA A 37 -13.36 -14.64 5.81
CA ALA A 37 -13.19 -14.77 7.25
C ALA A 37 -14.00 -13.70 7.99
N GLU A 38 -14.72 -14.13 9.01
CA GLU A 38 -15.51 -13.26 9.91
C GLU A 38 -14.88 -13.15 11.31
N ILE A 39 -13.68 -13.72 11.51
CA ILE A 39 -12.98 -13.66 12.79
C ILE A 39 -12.19 -12.34 12.93
N PRO A 40 -12.02 -11.81 14.17
CA PRO A 40 -11.49 -10.46 14.39
C PRO A 40 -10.15 -10.15 13.72
N GLU A 41 -9.21 -11.09 13.68
CA GLU A 41 -7.88 -10.89 13.06
C GLU A 41 -7.93 -10.61 11.55
N TRP A 42 -9.03 -10.98 10.88
CA TRP A 42 -9.26 -10.71 9.46
C TRP A 42 -10.30 -9.60 9.24
N LEU A 43 -10.71 -8.88 10.30
CA LEU A 43 -11.68 -7.78 10.24
C LEU A 43 -11.13 -6.47 10.81
N SER A 44 -10.51 -6.51 11.99
CA SER A 44 -10.04 -5.31 12.72
C SER A 44 -8.72 -5.51 13.45
N GLU A 45 -8.43 -6.73 13.92
CA GLU A 45 -7.27 -6.98 14.78
C GLU A 45 -6.02 -7.28 13.95
N ALA A 46 -4.87 -6.85 14.47
CA ALA A 46 -3.59 -7.18 13.85
C ALA A 46 -3.16 -8.62 14.15
N LEU A 47 -3.39 -9.10 15.37
CA LEU A 47 -2.98 -10.43 15.80
C LEU A 47 -4.20 -11.36 15.97
N GLY A 48 -3.95 -12.65 15.93
CA GLY A 48 -4.93 -13.68 16.23
C GLY A 48 -4.38 -15.09 16.02
N PRO A 49 -5.22 -16.11 16.20
CA PRO A 49 -4.81 -17.51 16.25
C PRO A 49 -4.36 -18.07 14.89
N GLU A 50 -4.89 -17.58 13.77
CA GLU A 50 -4.60 -18.17 12.45
C GLU A 50 -3.57 -17.37 11.64
N LYS A 51 -3.46 -16.05 11.85
CA LYS A 51 -2.68 -15.19 10.93
C LYS A 51 -1.21 -15.59 10.83
N LEU A 52 -0.58 -16.00 11.94
CA LEU A 52 0.81 -16.49 11.92
C LEU A 52 0.96 -17.77 11.09
N GLN A 53 -0.03 -18.68 11.15
CA GLN A 53 -0.01 -19.90 10.34
C GLN A 53 -0.13 -19.60 8.85
N TYR A 54 -0.97 -18.63 8.48
CA TYR A 54 -1.04 -18.14 7.09
C TYR A 54 0.24 -17.44 6.66
N ALA A 55 0.91 -16.71 7.55
CA ALA A 55 2.21 -16.11 7.27
C ALA A 55 3.31 -17.16 7.03
N TYR A 56 3.34 -18.24 7.82
CA TYR A 56 4.21 -19.39 7.57
C TYR A 56 3.90 -20.09 6.25
N ALA A 57 2.62 -20.32 5.95
CA ALA A 57 2.21 -20.92 4.69
C ALA A 57 2.62 -20.05 3.49
N LEU A 58 2.49 -18.72 3.62
CA LEU A 58 2.89 -17.76 2.60
C LEU A 58 4.40 -17.79 2.38
N LEU A 59 5.17 -17.74 3.47
CA LEU A 59 6.63 -17.83 3.43
C LEU A 59 7.11 -19.13 2.79
N LYS A 60 6.44 -20.25 3.08
CA LYS A 60 6.71 -21.55 2.46
C LYS A 60 6.46 -21.53 0.96
N GLU A 61 5.37 -20.92 0.51
CA GLU A 61 5.07 -20.77 -0.92
C GLU A 61 6.08 -19.85 -1.63
N VAL A 62 6.54 -18.79 -0.96
CA VAL A 62 7.63 -17.91 -1.44
C VAL A 62 8.93 -18.73 -1.57
N HIS A 63 9.31 -19.46 -0.52
CA HIS A 63 10.53 -20.28 -0.50
C HIS A 63 10.54 -21.36 -1.59
N LYS A 64 9.40 -22.02 -1.84
CA LYS A 64 9.27 -23.03 -2.91
C LYS A 64 9.51 -22.44 -4.31
N ARG A 65 9.06 -21.20 -4.55
CA ARG A 65 9.21 -20.50 -5.83
C ARG A 65 10.58 -19.86 -5.98
N GLN A 66 11.22 -19.50 -4.86
CA GLN A 66 12.52 -18.87 -4.83
C GLN A 66 13.32 -19.31 -3.61
N SER A 67 14.07 -20.39 -3.78
CA SER A 67 14.91 -21.00 -2.74
C SER A 67 16.22 -20.23 -2.52
N GLY A 68 17.01 -20.68 -1.54
CA GLY A 68 18.37 -20.18 -1.29
C GLY A 68 18.45 -19.00 -0.32
N GLY A 69 17.32 -18.41 0.06
CA GLY A 69 17.24 -17.45 1.16
C GLY A 69 17.12 -18.09 2.53
N VAL A 70 17.38 -17.28 3.55
CA VAL A 70 17.29 -17.62 4.97
C VAL A 70 16.06 -16.96 5.62
N VAL A 71 15.38 -17.69 6.51
CA VAL A 71 14.24 -17.17 7.28
C VAL A 71 14.76 -16.57 8.58
N LEU A 72 14.27 -15.38 8.92
CA LEU A 72 14.67 -14.63 10.11
C LEU A 72 13.43 -14.15 10.86
N HIS A 73 13.32 -14.46 12.15
CA HIS A 73 12.24 -13.97 13.02
C HIS A 73 12.69 -12.69 13.71
N THR A 74 12.25 -11.54 13.20
CA THR A 74 12.60 -10.23 13.73
C THR A 74 11.44 -9.62 14.52
N LEU A 75 11.67 -8.48 15.18
CA LEU A 75 10.62 -7.78 15.90
C LEU A 75 9.79 -6.93 14.92
N GLY A 76 8.48 -7.13 14.94
CA GLY A 76 7.51 -6.33 14.19
C GLY A 76 7.24 -4.97 14.85
N ARG A 77 6.25 -4.24 14.31
CA ARG A 77 5.81 -2.97 14.91
C ARG A 77 5.21 -3.23 16.29
N GLN A 78 5.42 -2.28 17.21
CA GLN A 78 4.79 -2.23 18.52
C GLN A 78 4.09 -0.88 18.66
N TYR A 79 2.78 -0.91 18.91
CA TYR A 79 1.97 0.29 19.11
C TYR A 79 1.84 0.61 20.61
N SER A 80 1.51 1.88 20.91
CA SER A 80 1.25 2.31 22.28
C SER A 80 0.18 1.45 22.93
N GLY A 81 0.47 0.92 24.12
CA GLY A 81 -0.43 0.01 24.85
C GLY A 81 -0.18 -1.48 24.63
N GLU A 82 0.60 -1.88 23.62
CA GLU A 82 0.95 -3.29 23.42
C GLU A 82 2.08 -3.74 24.37
N ASP A 83 1.96 -4.98 24.89
CA ASP A 83 2.91 -5.52 25.85
C ASP A 83 4.20 -6.06 25.23
N LEU A 84 4.11 -6.56 24.00
CA LEU A 84 5.22 -7.10 23.24
C LEU A 84 5.08 -6.63 21.79
N PRO A 85 6.20 -6.56 21.04
CA PRO A 85 6.14 -6.31 19.62
C PRO A 85 5.42 -7.46 18.91
N ARG A 86 4.76 -7.12 17.80
CA ARG A 86 4.16 -8.11 16.91
C ARG A 86 5.25 -8.97 16.24
N TRP A 87 4.88 -10.13 15.73
CA TRP A 87 5.81 -10.97 14.97
C TRP A 87 6.17 -10.33 13.61
N SER A 88 7.37 -10.62 13.11
CA SER A 88 7.83 -10.25 11.77
C SER A 88 8.67 -11.37 11.18
N LEU A 89 8.18 -11.97 10.08
CA LEU A 89 8.87 -13.07 9.42
C LEU A 89 9.66 -12.54 8.23
N GLY A 90 10.97 -12.46 8.39
CA GLY A 90 11.93 -12.06 7.38
C GLY A 90 12.29 -13.19 6.43
N TYR A 91 12.45 -12.87 5.14
CA TYR A 91 13.13 -13.73 4.18
C TYR A 91 14.28 -12.95 3.54
N TYR A 92 15.50 -13.36 3.83
CA TYR A 92 16.73 -12.68 3.44
C TYR A 92 17.42 -13.45 2.31
N GLN A 93 17.57 -12.81 1.16
CA GLN A 93 18.04 -13.42 -0.07
C GLN A 93 19.18 -12.64 -0.70
N ALA A 94 20.10 -13.35 -1.34
CA ALA A 94 21.08 -12.73 -2.19
C ALA A 94 20.45 -12.21 -3.49
N ARG A 95 20.91 -11.04 -3.93
CA ARG A 95 20.88 -10.62 -5.32
C ARG A 95 22.17 -11.11 -5.97
N GLN A 96 22.11 -11.46 -7.26
CA GLN A 96 23.29 -11.84 -8.06
C GLN A 96 24.18 -12.95 -7.43
N ASN A 97 23.57 -13.90 -6.69
CA ASN A 97 24.26 -15.03 -6.05
C ASN A 97 25.35 -14.67 -5.01
N LYS A 98 25.26 -13.50 -4.36
CA LYS A 98 26.15 -13.09 -3.24
C LYS A 98 26.34 -14.19 -2.19
N PHE A 99 25.28 -14.92 -1.84
CA PHE A 99 25.33 -16.13 -1.01
C PHE A 99 24.14 -17.05 -1.32
N VAL A 100 24.22 -18.30 -0.85
CA VAL A 100 23.10 -19.24 -0.80
C VAL A 100 23.08 -19.85 0.59
N TRP A 101 21.92 -19.89 1.25
CA TRP A 101 21.79 -20.56 2.54
C TRP A 101 22.02 -22.06 2.41
N GLN A 102 23.02 -22.58 3.13
CA GLN A 102 23.41 -24.00 3.14
C GLN A 102 23.21 -24.69 4.49
N GLY A 103 22.63 -23.98 5.46
CA GLY A 103 22.29 -24.56 6.76
C GLY A 103 20.91 -25.21 6.76
N PRO A 104 20.50 -25.75 7.92
CA PRO A 104 19.17 -26.33 8.08
C PRO A 104 18.05 -25.31 7.80
N PRO A 105 16.90 -25.73 7.29
CA PRO A 105 15.77 -24.85 7.08
C PRO A 105 15.14 -24.43 8.41
N ASP A 106 14.42 -23.32 8.39
CA ASP A 106 13.47 -23.00 9.45
C ASP A 106 12.36 -24.07 9.51
N PRO A 107 11.91 -24.49 10.70
CA PRO A 107 10.86 -25.49 10.84
C PRO A 107 9.59 -25.16 10.03
N CYS A 108 9.21 -23.89 9.89
CA CYS A 108 8.01 -23.48 9.15
C CYS A 108 8.07 -23.86 7.66
N LEU A 109 9.26 -24.07 7.10
CA LEU A 109 9.47 -24.48 5.72
C LEU A 109 9.34 -26.00 5.52
N THR A 110 9.46 -26.78 6.60
CA THR A 110 9.41 -28.25 6.54
C THR A 110 7.99 -28.76 6.30
N GLN A 111 7.85 -29.95 5.71
CA GLN A 111 6.55 -30.62 5.60
C GLN A 111 6.32 -31.49 6.84
N GLU A 112 5.28 -31.21 7.60
CA GLU A 112 4.76 -32.20 8.56
C GLU A 112 4.04 -33.29 7.76
N SER A 113 4.55 -34.52 7.77
CA SER A 113 3.80 -35.66 7.25
C SER A 113 2.71 -36.05 8.26
N ALA A 114 1.50 -36.33 7.81
CA ALA A 114 0.40 -36.77 8.67
C ALA A 114 0.71 -38.05 9.49
N ASP A 115 1.70 -38.84 9.05
CA ASP A 115 2.18 -40.05 9.72
C ASP A 115 3.51 -39.86 10.49
N ALA A 116 3.95 -38.61 10.72
CA ALA A 116 5.20 -38.35 11.45
C ALA A 116 5.05 -38.75 12.92
N THR A 117 5.97 -39.59 13.42
CA THR A 117 6.11 -39.78 14.87
C THR A 117 6.45 -38.45 15.55
N PRO A 118 5.89 -38.17 16.75
CA PRO A 118 6.23 -36.96 17.50
C PRO A 118 7.74 -36.81 17.65
N VAL A 119 8.25 -35.62 17.30
CA VAL A 119 9.68 -35.32 17.44
C VAL A 119 9.98 -35.08 18.93
N GLU A 120 10.88 -35.88 19.50
CA GLU A 120 11.34 -35.70 20.88
C GLU A 120 12.09 -34.36 21.05
N PRO A 121 12.00 -33.69 22.21
CA PRO A 121 12.82 -32.51 22.50
C PRO A 121 14.31 -32.81 22.40
N LEU A 122 15.10 -31.83 21.91
CA LEU A 122 16.55 -31.98 21.88
C LEU A 122 17.13 -32.12 23.30
N GLU A 123 18.03 -33.08 23.46
CA GLU A 123 18.80 -33.27 24.68
C GLU A 123 19.95 -32.25 24.77
N SER A 124 20.34 -31.87 26.00
CA SER A 124 21.42 -30.89 26.24
C SER A 124 22.73 -31.21 25.51
N PRO A 125 23.22 -32.45 25.41
CA PRO A 125 24.49 -32.75 24.72
C PRO A 125 24.49 -32.36 23.23
N VAL A 126 23.34 -32.43 22.56
CA VAL A 126 23.21 -32.02 21.15
C VAL A 126 23.36 -30.50 21.01
N ILE A 127 22.74 -29.76 21.94
CA ILE A 127 22.80 -28.29 21.98
C ILE A 127 24.22 -27.83 22.33
N GLU A 128 24.86 -28.47 23.32
CA GLU A 128 26.25 -28.21 23.70
C GLU A 128 27.23 -28.48 22.55
N ALA A 129 27.03 -29.57 21.79
CA ALA A 129 27.85 -29.85 20.62
C ALA A 129 27.71 -28.77 19.54
N PHE A 130 26.49 -28.31 19.24
CA PHE A 130 26.28 -27.22 18.28
C PHE A 130 26.88 -25.89 18.77
N TRP A 131 26.71 -25.58 20.05
CA TRP A 131 27.28 -24.39 20.69
C TRP A 131 28.81 -24.33 20.57
N GLN A 132 29.49 -25.45 20.82
CA GLN A 132 30.95 -25.54 20.68
C GLN A 132 31.38 -25.49 19.21
N ALA A 133 30.70 -26.22 18.32
CA ALA A 133 30.99 -26.18 16.88
C ALA A 133 30.82 -24.78 16.29
N LEU A 134 29.84 -24.00 16.77
CA LEU A 134 29.65 -22.61 16.36
C LEU A 134 30.80 -21.71 16.80
N ASN A 135 31.27 -21.85 18.05
CA ASN A 135 32.45 -21.14 18.52
C ASN A 135 33.70 -21.50 17.70
N ASP A 136 33.89 -22.77 17.39
CA ASP A 136 35.02 -23.24 16.58
C ASP A 136 34.93 -22.69 15.15
N ALA A 137 33.75 -22.68 14.54
CA ALA A 137 33.55 -22.12 13.21
C ALA A 137 33.82 -20.61 13.16
N LEU A 138 33.44 -19.86 14.20
CA LEU A 138 33.75 -18.44 14.31
C LEU A 138 35.25 -18.19 14.49
N ASN A 139 35.93 -18.95 15.36
CA ASN A 139 37.38 -18.84 15.58
C ASN A 139 38.23 -19.37 14.40
N ALA A 140 37.69 -20.27 13.58
CA ALA A 140 38.34 -20.74 12.35
C ALA A 140 38.25 -19.70 11.20
N SER A 141 37.39 -18.70 11.36
CA SER A 141 37.29 -17.56 10.45
C SER A 141 38.33 -16.48 10.81
N SER A 142 38.16 -15.25 10.33
CA SER A 142 39.01 -14.11 10.70
C SER A 142 38.65 -13.47 12.06
N TRP A 143 37.73 -14.06 12.82
CA TRP A 143 37.15 -13.47 14.04
C TRP A 143 37.64 -14.15 15.32
N GLN A 144 37.39 -13.49 16.46
CA GLN A 144 37.63 -14.06 17.79
C GLN A 144 36.30 -14.29 18.51
N ALA A 145 36.10 -15.48 19.06
CA ALA A 145 34.89 -15.87 19.77
C ALA A 145 35.21 -16.60 21.08
N THR A 146 34.34 -16.42 22.07
CA THR A 146 34.37 -17.14 23.34
C THR A 146 32.97 -17.53 23.77
N THR A 147 32.87 -18.66 24.48
CA THR A 147 31.60 -19.20 24.93
C THR A 147 31.38 -19.04 26.43
N PHE A 148 30.13 -18.84 26.86
CA PHE A 148 29.73 -18.92 28.27
C PHE A 148 28.25 -19.30 28.40
N THR A 149 27.75 -19.48 29.62
CA THR A 149 26.33 -19.75 29.88
C THR A 149 25.70 -18.65 30.71
N ALA A 150 24.43 -18.34 30.45
CA ALA A 150 23.61 -17.44 31.25
C ALA A 150 22.42 -18.19 31.87
N ALA A 151 21.94 -17.72 33.03
CA ALA A 151 20.84 -18.36 33.75
C ALA A 151 19.44 -18.01 33.18
N LYS A 152 19.32 -16.86 32.51
CA LYS A 152 18.05 -16.31 32.02
C LYS A 152 17.96 -16.50 30.51
N ASP A 153 16.84 -17.06 30.03
CA ASP A 153 16.37 -17.18 28.63
C ASP A 153 17.46 -17.46 27.59
N LEU A 154 17.36 -18.59 26.89
CA LEU A 154 18.40 -19.10 26.00
C LEU A 154 19.68 -19.34 26.81
N ARG A 155 20.05 -20.57 27.15
CA ARG A 155 21.14 -20.78 28.11
C ARG A 155 22.54 -20.50 27.55
N TYR A 156 22.79 -20.90 26.31
CA TYR A 156 24.13 -20.93 25.74
C TYR A 156 24.44 -19.61 25.03
N ARG A 157 25.66 -19.10 25.21
CA ARG A 157 26.10 -17.81 24.71
C ARG A 157 27.41 -17.92 23.95
N VAL A 158 27.52 -17.20 22.84
CA VAL A 158 28.79 -16.98 22.14
C VAL A 158 28.97 -15.48 21.98
N LEU A 159 30.03 -14.94 22.60
CA LEU A 159 30.44 -13.55 22.42
C LEU A 159 31.59 -13.53 21.43
N PHE A 160 31.46 -12.75 20.36
CA PHE A 160 32.48 -12.66 19.33
C PHE A 160 32.67 -11.22 18.85
N ARG A 161 33.78 -10.96 18.18
CA ARG A 161 34.07 -9.68 17.54
C ARG A 161 34.52 -9.91 16.11
N CYS A 162 34.05 -9.06 15.19
CA CYS A 162 34.47 -9.08 13.80
C CYS A 162 35.81 -8.35 13.57
N ASP A 163 36.25 -7.56 14.54
CA ASP A 163 37.53 -6.85 14.52
C ASP A 163 38.66 -7.67 15.17
N SER A 164 39.86 -7.08 15.28
CA SER A 164 41.01 -7.73 15.92
C SER A 164 40.93 -7.77 17.45
N GLY A 165 39.85 -7.27 18.05
CA GLY A 165 39.66 -7.23 19.50
C GLY A 165 39.33 -8.60 20.08
N THR A 166 39.64 -8.79 21.36
CA THR A 166 39.31 -10.04 22.08
C THR A 166 37.99 -9.89 22.85
N PRO A 167 36.98 -10.74 22.59
CA PRO A 167 35.73 -10.71 23.33
C PRO A 167 35.99 -11.05 24.81
N THR A 168 35.49 -10.20 25.72
CA THR A 168 35.68 -10.38 27.18
C THR A 168 34.34 -10.58 27.87
N VAL A 169 34.18 -11.73 28.55
CA VAL A 169 32.97 -12.07 29.31
C VAL A 169 33.10 -11.55 30.73
N ASP A 170 32.39 -10.45 31.01
CA ASP A 170 32.27 -9.88 32.36
C ASP A 170 30.84 -9.41 32.60
N ILE A 171 29.99 -10.33 33.08
CA ILE A 171 28.55 -10.07 33.30
C ILE A 171 28.32 -9.00 34.37
N ASN A 172 29.26 -8.81 35.31
CA ASN A 172 29.11 -7.82 36.37
C ASN A 172 29.20 -6.40 35.82
N ASN A 173 30.14 -6.16 34.89
CA ASN A 173 30.32 -4.86 34.25
C ASN A 173 29.51 -4.71 32.95
N LYS A 174 29.13 -5.82 32.31
CA LYS A 174 28.29 -5.88 31.10
C LYS A 174 27.06 -6.75 31.34
N PRO A 175 26.06 -6.27 32.11
CA PRO A 175 24.85 -7.06 32.40
C PRO A 175 24.07 -7.47 31.14
N GLN A 176 24.26 -6.75 30.03
CA GLN A 176 23.70 -7.07 28.71
C GLN A 176 24.12 -8.48 28.22
N LEU A 177 25.27 -9.01 28.65
CA LEU A 177 25.70 -10.38 28.35
C LEU A 177 24.75 -11.45 28.90
N ALA A 178 23.97 -11.11 29.93
CA ALA A 178 22.96 -11.98 30.54
C ALA A 178 21.52 -11.52 30.23
N ARG A 179 21.33 -10.70 29.18
CA ARG A 179 20.00 -10.21 28.76
C ARG A 179 19.05 -11.36 28.41
N ALA A 180 17.77 -11.09 28.57
CA ALA A 180 16.71 -11.95 28.03
C ALA A 180 16.65 -11.83 26.50
N SER A 181 15.91 -12.73 25.87
CA SER A 181 15.58 -12.61 24.44
C SER A 181 14.91 -11.27 24.16
N VAL A 182 15.31 -10.60 23.08
CA VAL A 182 14.71 -9.32 22.66
C VAL A 182 13.22 -9.46 22.34
N HIS A 183 12.79 -10.65 21.91
CA HIS A 183 11.38 -10.97 21.62
C HIS A 183 10.47 -11.04 22.85
N LYS A 184 11.06 -11.12 24.04
CA LYS A 184 10.33 -11.12 25.33
C LYS A 184 10.37 -9.77 26.04
N THR A 185 10.79 -8.72 25.35
CA THR A 185 10.95 -7.37 25.91
C THR A 185 10.20 -6.34 25.08
N LYS A 186 9.70 -5.29 25.74
CA LYS A 186 9.15 -4.12 25.05
C LYS A 186 10.26 -3.42 24.26
N ILE A 187 9.95 -3.01 23.04
CA ILE A 187 10.82 -2.11 22.27
C ILE A 187 10.86 -0.76 22.99
N PRO A 188 12.05 -0.23 23.32
CA PRO A 188 12.19 1.11 23.88
C PRO A 188 11.58 2.18 22.96
N VAL A 189 11.15 3.31 23.53
CA VAL A 189 10.60 4.43 22.75
C VAL A 189 11.60 4.95 21.70
N ASN A 190 12.90 4.87 22.01
CA ASN A 190 13.98 5.24 21.10
C ASN A 190 14.35 4.13 20.10
N GLY A 191 13.50 3.12 19.93
CA GLY A 191 13.74 1.99 19.05
C GLY A 191 14.55 0.87 19.70
N LEU A 192 14.68 -0.22 18.93
CA LEU A 192 15.53 -1.35 19.27
C LEU A 192 16.99 -0.98 18.99
N ALA A 193 17.89 -1.23 19.95
CA ALA A 193 19.32 -1.01 19.81
C ALA A 193 20.10 -2.14 20.50
N ASP A 194 21.23 -2.54 19.93
CA ASP A 194 22.15 -3.51 20.53
C ASP A 194 23.38 -2.81 21.11
N GLU A 195 23.32 -2.43 22.39
CA GLU A 195 24.41 -1.74 23.09
C GLU A 195 25.75 -2.52 23.06
N LEU A 196 25.71 -3.85 22.97
CA LEU A 196 26.95 -4.64 22.85
C LEU A 196 27.54 -4.46 21.44
N ALA A 197 26.71 -4.56 20.40
CA ALA A 197 27.15 -4.43 19.02
C ALA A 197 27.70 -3.02 18.71
N GLU A 198 27.13 -1.97 19.32
CA GLU A 198 27.66 -0.60 19.24
C GLU A 198 29.12 -0.50 19.73
N ASN A 199 29.53 -1.38 20.65
CA ASN A 199 30.90 -1.48 21.17
C ASN A 199 31.74 -2.56 20.45
N GLY A 200 31.22 -3.13 19.36
CA GLY A 200 31.83 -4.19 18.56
C GLY A 200 31.72 -5.60 19.16
N ASP A 201 31.03 -5.76 20.29
CA ASP A 201 30.78 -7.05 20.94
C ASP A 201 29.48 -7.66 20.41
N LEU A 202 29.57 -8.76 19.66
CA LEU A 202 28.42 -9.41 19.05
C LEU A 202 28.03 -10.65 19.87
N LEU A 203 26.78 -10.69 20.35
CA LEU A 203 26.29 -11.75 21.24
C LEU A 203 25.27 -12.66 20.55
N LEU A 204 25.64 -13.93 20.35
CA LEU A 204 24.71 -14.99 19.97
C LEU A 204 24.14 -15.66 21.21
N CYS A 205 22.83 -15.84 21.24
CA CYS A 205 22.11 -16.54 22.32
C CYS A 205 21.41 -17.76 21.73
N LEU A 206 21.65 -18.97 22.24
CA LEU A 206 21.07 -20.19 21.65
C LEU A 206 20.59 -21.19 22.70
N ASP A 207 19.58 -21.98 22.32
CA ASP A 207 19.00 -23.06 23.13
C ASP A 207 18.09 -23.94 22.25
N LYS A 208 17.41 -24.92 22.86
CA LYS A 208 16.27 -25.59 22.22
C LYS A 208 15.13 -24.61 21.97
N HIS A 209 14.46 -24.74 20.83
CA HIS A 209 13.25 -23.97 20.55
C HIS A 209 12.10 -24.45 21.43
N SER A 210 11.38 -23.53 22.08
CA SER A 210 10.32 -23.88 23.04
C SER A 210 9.05 -24.40 22.39
N GLU A 211 8.74 -23.95 21.17
CA GLU A 211 7.47 -24.26 20.49
C GLU A 211 7.60 -25.38 19.45
N THR A 212 8.83 -25.66 19.00
CA THR A 212 9.08 -26.69 17.98
C THR A 212 10.09 -27.70 18.49
N PRO A 213 9.62 -28.84 19.04
CA PRO A 213 10.49 -29.93 19.46
C PRO A 213 11.48 -30.34 18.36
N GLY A 214 12.68 -30.75 18.75
CA GLY A 214 13.74 -31.13 17.81
C GLY A 214 14.49 -29.96 17.13
N SER A 215 14.08 -28.71 17.35
CA SER A 215 14.70 -27.53 16.72
C SER A 215 15.61 -26.75 17.67
N ILE A 216 16.67 -26.15 17.15
CA ILE A 216 17.49 -25.16 17.87
C ILE A 216 17.01 -23.76 17.50
N VAL A 217 17.03 -22.83 18.46
CA VAL A 217 16.88 -21.40 18.21
C VAL A 217 18.21 -20.69 18.44
N ILE A 218 18.57 -19.79 17.53
CA ILE A 218 19.68 -18.86 17.68
C ILE A 218 19.15 -17.43 17.54
N GLU A 219 19.40 -16.62 18.55
CA GLU A 219 19.15 -15.18 18.52
C GLU A 219 20.42 -14.45 18.09
N LEU A 220 20.29 -13.74 16.97
CA LEU A 220 21.34 -12.98 16.30
C LEU A 220 21.44 -11.56 16.89
N PRO A 221 22.66 -11.02 17.07
CA PRO A 221 22.88 -9.62 17.44
C PRO A 221 22.67 -8.69 16.24
N GLU A 222 22.72 -7.39 16.47
CA GLU A 222 22.84 -6.41 15.38
C GLU A 222 24.20 -6.56 14.70
N VAL A 223 24.21 -6.86 13.40
CA VAL A 223 25.44 -7.06 12.61
C VAL A 223 25.68 -5.85 11.71
N PRO A 224 26.89 -5.29 11.67
CA PRO A 224 27.14 -3.97 11.08
C PRO A 224 26.94 -3.90 9.56
N ASP A 225 27.24 -4.96 8.83
CA ASP A 225 27.26 -4.96 7.37
C ASP A 225 26.94 -6.33 6.76
N VAL A 226 26.60 -6.33 5.47
CA VAL A 226 26.16 -7.52 4.73
C VAL A 226 27.26 -8.58 4.62
N ASP A 227 28.52 -8.19 4.44
CA ASP A 227 29.63 -9.15 4.30
C ASP A 227 29.85 -9.90 5.62
N SER A 228 29.87 -9.17 6.74
CA SER A 228 29.91 -9.74 8.09
C SER A 228 28.71 -10.66 8.34
N PHE A 229 27.50 -10.27 7.93
CA PHE A 229 26.31 -11.10 8.11
C PHE A 229 26.36 -12.39 7.29
N VAL A 230 26.80 -12.33 6.03
CA VAL A 230 26.98 -13.51 5.17
C VAL A 230 28.03 -14.46 5.74
N GLN A 231 29.15 -13.94 6.26
CA GLN A 231 30.16 -14.76 6.93
C GLN A 231 29.60 -15.44 8.19
N LEU A 232 28.79 -14.72 8.99
CA LEU A 232 28.11 -15.30 10.15
C LEU A 232 27.15 -16.44 9.75
N LEU A 233 26.35 -16.25 8.69
CA LEU A 233 25.49 -17.30 8.15
C LEU A 233 26.30 -18.54 7.74
N SER A 234 27.47 -18.36 7.13
CA SER A 234 28.37 -19.45 6.77
C SER A 234 28.88 -20.21 7.99
N CYS A 235 29.31 -19.52 9.04
CA CYS A 235 29.75 -20.15 10.30
C CYS A 235 28.61 -20.95 10.96
N ILE A 236 27.40 -20.38 11.01
CA ILE A 236 26.21 -21.06 11.56
C ILE A 236 25.89 -22.31 10.75
N ALA A 237 25.87 -22.22 9.41
CA ALA A 237 25.60 -23.35 8.53
C ALA A 237 26.65 -24.47 8.70
N GLN A 238 27.95 -24.12 8.78
CA GLN A 238 29.01 -25.08 9.02
C GLN A 238 28.83 -25.83 10.34
N ALA A 239 28.60 -25.10 11.44
CA ALA A 239 28.40 -25.68 12.76
C ALA A 239 27.17 -26.58 12.81
N ALA A 240 26.06 -26.15 12.22
CA ALA A 240 24.80 -26.89 12.20
C ALA A 240 24.92 -28.19 11.38
N ASN A 241 25.60 -28.14 10.24
CA ASN A 241 25.85 -29.31 9.39
C ASN A 241 26.80 -30.31 10.07
N GLN A 242 27.85 -29.83 10.74
CA GLN A 242 28.79 -30.67 11.49
C GLN A 242 28.09 -31.46 12.61
N THR A 243 27.11 -30.85 13.28
CA THR A 243 26.36 -31.48 14.37
C THR A 243 25.03 -32.09 13.94
N SER A 244 24.77 -32.15 12.63
CA SER A 244 23.57 -32.77 12.04
C SER A 244 22.23 -32.21 12.53
N ILE A 245 22.20 -30.91 12.85
CA ILE A 245 20.97 -30.19 13.19
C ILE A 245 20.01 -30.23 12.00
N LYS A 246 18.74 -30.57 12.24
CA LYS A 246 17.75 -30.75 11.17
C LYS A 246 16.97 -29.49 10.86
N THR A 247 16.73 -28.66 11.86
CA THR A 247 15.98 -27.41 11.75
C THR A 247 16.56 -26.36 12.68
N LEU A 248 16.55 -25.10 12.21
CA LEU A 248 17.12 -23.97 12.93
C LEU A 248 16.19 -22.77 12.83
N VAL A 249 15.76 -22.24 13.97
CA VAL A 249 15.05 -20.95 14.07
C VAL A 249 16.09 -19.85 14.27
N MET A 250 16.22 -18.95 13.31
CA MET A 250 17.03 -17.74 13.46
C MET A 250 16.12 -16.59 13.84
N GLN A 251 16.37 -15.97 14.98
CA GLN A 251 15.60 -14.83 15.47
C GLN A 251 16.52 -13.67 15.87
N GLY A 252 15.97 -12.49 16.15
CA GLY A 252 16.69 -11.43 16.86
C GLY A 252 16.66 -10.09 16.13
N PHE A 253 17.81 -9.41 16.10
CA PHE A 253 17.93 -8.12 15.44
C PHE A 253 17.75 -8.24 13.91
N PRO A 254 17.22 -7.21 13.24
CA PRO A 254 17.15 -7.15 11.78
C PRO A 254 18.53 -7.35 11.12
N PRO A 255 18.59 -8.02 9.95
CA PRO A 255 19.84 -8.16 9.21
C PRO A 255 20.23 -6.82 8.55
N PRO A 256 21.54 -6.57 8.31
CA PRO A 256 21.98 -5.47 7.47
C PRO A 256 21.55 -5.69 6.02
N VAL A 257 21.30 -4.60 5.30
CA VAL A 257 20.88 -4.62 3.88
C VAL A 257 21.71 -3.65 3.05
N ASP A 258 22.02 -4.05 1.83
CA ASP A 258 22.60 -3.23 0.77
C ASP A 258 22.04 -3.66 -0.60
N ALA A 259 22.55 -3.09 -1.69
CA ALA A 259 22.11 -3.41 -3.04
C ALA A 259 22.37 -4.88 -3.49
N SER A 260 23.17 -5.65 -2.74
CA SER A 260 23.51 -7.04 -3.05
C SER A 260 22.56 -8.06 -2.43
N VAL A 261 21.58 -7.62 -1.63
CA VAL A 261 20.61 -8.49 -0.96
C VAL A 261 19.19 -7.95 -1.08
N ALA A 262 18.22 -8.82 -0.84
CA ALA A 262 16.81 -8.49 -0.71
C ALA A 262 16.32 -9.05 0.61
N TRP A 263 15.85 -8.16 1.50
CA TRP A 263 15.19 -8.55 2.74
C TRP A 263 13.72 -8.16 2.66
N ILE A 264 12.85 -9.17 2.70
CA ILE A 264 11.41 -8.93 2.81
C ILE A 264 10.94 -9.32 4.20
N THR A 265 9.88 -8.69 4.68
CA THR A 265 9.20 -9.13 5.90
C THR A 265 7.72 -9.40 5.62
N ILE A 266 7.18 -10.41 6.29
CA ILE A 266 5.75 -10.70 6.34
C ILE A 266 5.29 -10.33 7.75
N THR A 267 4.33 -9.41 7.86
CA THR A 267 3.91 -8.80 9.11
C THR A 267 2.38 -8.79 9.29
N PRO A 268 1.90 -8.79 10.55
CA PRO A 268 0.49 -8.67 10.86
C PRO A 268 0.05 -7.21 10.95
N ASP A 269 -0.88 -6.86 10.07
CA ASP A 269 -1.58 -5.58 10.11
C ASP A 269 -3.07 -5.79 10.40
N PRO A 270 -3.80 -4.78 10.88
CA PRO A 270 -5.24 -4.86 11.07
C PRO A 270 -5.94 -5.46 9.83
N ALA A 271 -6.64 -6.57 10.03
CA ALA A 271 -7.42 -7.28 8.99
C ALA A 271 -6.64 -7.94 7.83
N VAL A 272 -5.32 -7.74 7.73
CA VAL A 272 -4.49 -8.21 6.61
C VAL A 272 -3.15 -8.82 7.07
N ILE A 273 -2.52 -9.57 6.17
CA ILE A 273 -1.09 -9.83 6.20
C ILE A 273 -0.43 -8.88 5.20
N GLU A 274 0.62 -8.19 5.63
CA GLU A 274 1.42 -7.31 4.79
C GLU A 274 2.74 -7.98 4.44
N ILE A 275 3.19 -7.81 3.20
CA ILE A 275 4.57 -8.06 2.80
C ILE A 275 5.26 -6.70 2.67
N ASN A 276 6.40 -6.48 3.31
CA ASN A 276 7.25 -5.34 3.01
C ASN A 276 8.28 -5.80 1.97
N GLN A 277 8.12 -5.38 0.72
CA GLN A 277 9.01 -5.79 -0.37
C GLN A 277 10.32 -5.00 -0.37
N ALA A 278 11.44 -5.69 -0.56
CA ALA A 278 12.72 -5.03 -0.86
C ALA A 278 12.62 -4.30 -2.21
N PRO A 279 13.02 -3.01 -2.31
CA PRO A 279 13.00 -2.30 -3.58
C PRO A 279 13.77 -3.05 -4.66
N GLU A 280 13.18 -3.11 -5.86
CA GLU A 280 13.77 -3.71 -7.06
C GLU A 280 14.32 -2.59 -7.96
N ASP A 281 15.39 -2.88 -8.69
CA ASP A 281 16.15 -1.95 -9.51
C ASP A 281 15.42 -1.49 -10.79
N ASN A 282 14.48 -2.31 -11.26
CA ASN A 282 13.70 -2.03 -12.47
C ASN A 282 12.27 -2.57 -12.37
N ALA A 283 11.41 -2.17 -13.30
CA ALA A 283 10.00 -2.53 -13.28
C ALA A 283 9.77 -4.01 -13.65
N LEU A 284 10.63 -4.64 -14.44
CA LEU A 284 10.54 -6.07 -14.76
C LEU A 284 10.78 -6.94 -13.53
N ASN A 285 11.86 -6.68 -12.79
CA ASN A 285 12.19 -7.38 -11.54
C ASN A 285 11.10 -7.13 -10.49
N PHE A 286 10.60 -5.90 -10.40
CA PHE A 286 9.43 -5.57 -9.60
C PHE A 286 8.21 -6.42 -9.96
N TYR A 287 7.84 -6.48 -11.24
CA TYR A 287 6.71 -7.27 -11.73
C TYR A 287 6.86 -8.76 -11.40
N GLN A 288 8.02 -9.34 -11.66
CA GLN A 288 8.32 -10.74 -11.35
C GLN A 288 8.19 -11.02 -9.85
N ARG A 289 8.60 -10.07 -9.01
CA ARG A 289 8.45 -10.18 -7.57
C ARG A 289 7.00 -10.10 -7.12
N CYS A 290 6.22 -9.16 -7.66
CA CYS A 290 4.78 -9.09 -7.41
C CYS A 290 4.08 -10.38 -7.84
N GLU A 291 4.39 -10.93 -9.02
CA GLU A 291 3.84 -12.21 -9.49
C GLU A 291 4.11 -13.34 -8.50
N LEU A 292 5.33 -13.40 -7.95
CA LEU A 292 5.67 -14.38 -6.93
C LEU A 292 4.78 -14.23 -5.69
N TYR A 293 4.61 -13.02 -5.15
CA TYR A 293 3.82 -12.80 -3.95
C TYR A 293 2.33 -13.04 -4.15
N TYR A 294 1.76 -12.51 -5.23
CA TYR A 294 0.33 -12.67 -5.53
C TYR A 294 -0.01 -14.15 -5.79
N SER A 295 0.85 -14.87 -6.52
CA SER A 295 0.64 -16.30 -6.76
C SER A 295 0.84 -17.15 -5.50
N ALA A 296 1.79 -16.80 -4.63
CA ALA A 296 2.00 -17.46 -3.34
C ALA A 296 0.80 -17.24 -2.39
N ALA A 297 0.31 -16.00 -2.28
CA ALA A 297 -0.87 -15.66 -1.48
C ALA A 297 -2.13 -16.40 -1.99
N LYS A 298 -2.35 -16.42 -3.30
CA LYS A 298 -3.47 -17.13 -3.91
C LYS A 298 -3.41 -18.65 -3.66
N ALA A 299 -2.22 -19.25 -3.67
CA ALA A 299 -2.04 -20.68 -3.45
C ALA A 299 -2.49 -21.14 -2.05
N ILE A 300 -2.54 -20.23 -1.08
CA ILE A 300 -2.99 -20.49 0.30
C ILE A 300 -4.36 -19.84 0.59
N GLY A 301 -5.09 -19.37 -0.42
CA GLY A 301 -6.43 -18.80 -0.25
C GLY A 301 -6.48 -17.36 0.29
N LEU A 302 -5.36 -16.63 0.24
CA LEU A 302 -5.34 -15.19 0.52
C LEU A 302 -5.58 -14.38 -0.76
N HIS A 303 -6.20 -13.21 -0.62
CA HIS A 303 -6.62 -12.35 -1.73
C HIS A 303 -6.25 -10.89 -1.49
N SER A 304 -5.96 -10.14 -2.57
CA SER A 304 -5.67 -8.70 -2.57
C SER A 304 -6.92 -7.80 -2.51
N TYR A 305 -8.11 -8.40 -2.42
CA TYR A 305 -9.40 -7.72 -2.49
C TYR A 305 -10.44 -8.38 -1.59
N ARG A 306 -11.51 -7.64 -1.29
CA ARG A 306 -12.73 -8.15 -0.64
C ARG A 306 -13.95 -7.95 -1.53
N LEU A 307 -14.95 -8.80 -1.30
CA LEU A 307 -16.24 -8.72 -1.95
C LEU A 307 -17.29 -8.39 -0.90
N HIS A 308 -18.19 -7.46 -1.21
CA HIS A 308 -19.31 -7.08 -0.36
C HIS A 308 -20.58 -7.82 -0.79
N TYR A 309 -21.53 -7.97 0.14
CA TYR A 309 -22.81 -8.67 -0.08
C TYR A 309 -23.54 -8.24 -1.37
N ASN A 310 -23.53 -6.94 -1.69
CA ASN A 310 -24.17 -6.38 -2.88
C ASN A 310 -23.33 -6.47 -4.18
N GLY A 311 -22.23 -7.22 -4.14
CA GLY A 311 -21.29 -7.36 -5.24
C GLY A 311 -20.24 -6.24 -5.33
N GLY A 312 -20.23 -5.28 -4.40
CA GLY A 312 -19.17 -4.27 -4.33
C GLY A 312 -17.78 -4.89 -4.18
N VAL A 313 -16.75 -4.27 -4.75
CA VAL A 313 -15.36 -4.73 -4.67
C VAL A 313 -14.52 -3.69 -3.95
N SER A 314 -13.84 -4.10 -2.89
CA SER A 314 -12.85 -3.29 -2.17
C SER A 314 -11.48 -3.96 -2.21
N ASP A 315 -10.45 -3.21 -1.83
CA ASP A 315 -9.11 -3.75 -1.57
C ASP A 315 -9.15 -4.69 -0.34
N SER A 316 -8.01 -5.33 -0.04
CA SER A 316 -7.84 -6.22 1.11
C SER A 316 -8.17 -5.55 2.47
N GLY A 317 -8.14 -4.21 2.53
CA GLY A 317 -8.27 -3.40 3.73
C GLY A 317 -6.96 -2.72 4.17
N GLY A 318 -5.83 -3.10 3.55
CA GLY A 318 -4.54 -2.45 3.73
C GLY A 318 -4.20 -1.47 2.59
N GLY A 319 -3.17 -0.64 2.79
CA GLY A 319 -2.64 0.24 1.75
C GLY A 319 -1.89 -0.54 0.67
N GLY A 320 -1.89 -0.05 -0.57
CA GLY A 320 -1.05 -0.56 -1.67
C GLY A 320 0.12 0.37 -1.92
N GLN A 321 0.85 0.71 -0.86
CA GLN A 321 1.84 1.79 -0.90
C GLN A 321 3.01 1.42 -1.81
N PHE A 322 3.52 2.40 -2.56
CA PHE A 322 4.71 2.25 -3.39
C PHE A 322 5.85 3.05 -2.77
N THR A 323 7.07 2.54 -2.84
CA THR A 323 8.24 3.25 -2.33
C THR A 323 9.26 3.42 -3.45
N LEU A 324 9.80 4.62 -3.61
CA LEU A 324 10.88 4.91 -4.55
C LEU A 324 12.14 5.34 -3.82
N GLY A 325 13.28 4.94 -4.36
CA GLY A 325 14.60 5.28 -3.82
C GLY A 325 15.72 4.95 -4.80
N GLY A 326 16.95 4.90 -4.28
CA GLY A 326 18.13 4.44 -5.01
C GLY A 326 18.68 3.14 -4.44
N PRO A 327 19.78 2.61 -5.02
CA PRO A 327 20.47 1.42 -4.52
C PRO A 327 21.02 1.59 -3.11
N GLU A 328 21.32 2.82 -2.72
CA GLU A 328 21.79 3.21 -1.39
C GLU A 328 21.09 4.50 -0.95
N PRO A 329 20.98 4.78 0.37
CA PRO A 329 20.26 5.95 0.87
C PRO A 329 20.71 7.28 0.25
N LEU A 330 22.02 7.55 0.22
CA LEU A 330 22.58 8.80 -0.35
C LEU A 330 22.57 8.83 -1.88
N SER A 331 22.43 7.67 -2.52
CA SER A 331 22.31 7.54 -3.98
C SER A 331 20.86 7.67 -4.45
N SER A 332 19.92 7.96 -3.54
CA SER A 332 18.52 8.20 -3.87
C SER A 332 18.37 9.30 -4.94
N PRO A 333 17.48 9.12 -5.93
CA PRO A 333 17.22 10.15 -6.94
C PRO A 333 16.80 11.48 -6.29
N PHE A 334 16.16 11.45 -5.12
CA PHE A 334 15.73 12.64 -4.39
C PHE A 334 16.88 13.47 -3.78
N PHE A 335 18.10 12.93 -3.73
CA PHE A 335 19.31 13.67 -3.34
C PHE A 335 20.25 13.92 -4.52
N ARG A 336 20.33 12.97 -5.45
CA ARG A 336 21.10 13.11 -6.70
C ARG A 336 20.55 14.24 -7.57
N PHE A 337 19.25 14.48 -7.54
CA PHE A 337 18.55 15.57 -8.22
C PHE A 337 17.88 16.46 -7.16
N PRO A 338 18.58 17.47 -6.63
CA PRO A 338 18.18 18.14 -5.38
C PRO A 338 16.81 18.84 -5.43
N HIS A 339 16.36 19.21 -6.64
CA HIS A 339 15.09 19.87 -6.89
C HIS A 339 13.93 18.92 -7.24
N LEU A 340 14.19 17.62 -7.34
CA LEU A 340 13.20 16.61 -7.75
C LEU A 340 12.03 16.52 -6.77
N LEU A 341 12.28 16.44 -5.46
CA LEU A 341 11.21 16.27 -4.47
C LEU A 341 10.27 17.51 -4.41
N PRO A 342 10.78 18.76 -4.40
CA PRO A 342 9.93 19.95 -4.58
C PRO A 342 9.09 19.91 -5.87
N ARG A 343 9.66 19.49 -7.00
CA ARG A 343 8.92 19.32 -8.26
C ARG A 343 7.84 18.26 -8.14
N LEU A 344 8.14 17.13 -7.52
CA LEU A 344 7.18 16.05 -7.30
C LEU A 344 5.98 16.53 -6.47
N VAL A 345 6.21 17.26 -5.38
CA VAL A 345 5.12 17.86 -4.58
C VAL A 345 4.24 18.77 -5.43
N ARG A 346 4.85 19.63 -6.26
CA ARG A 346 4.13 20.54 -7.17
C ARG A 346 3.39 19.79 -8.27
N TYR A 347 3.96 18.71 -8.80
CA TYR A 347 3.36 17.89 -9.84
C TYR A 347 2.16 17.10 -9.31
N CYS A 348 2.27 16.48 -8.13
CA CYS A 348 1.13 15.86 -7.44
C CYS A 348 0.04 16.90 -7.12
N ASN A 349 0.42 18.11 -6.68
CA ASN A 349 -0.54 19.19 -6.50
C ASN A 349 -1.26 19.54 -7.81
N ALA A 350 -0.53 19.65 -8.93
CA ALA A 350 -1.09 19.99 -10.24
C ALA A 350 -2.01 18.90 -10.81
N HIS A 351 -1.73 17.63 -10.50
CA HIS A 351 -2.45 16.45 -11.02
C HIS A 351 -3.15 15.65 -9.91
N PRO A 352 -4.36 16.07 -9.46
CA PRO A 352 -5.17 15.32 -8.50
C PRO A 352 -5.40 13.84 -8.86
N ALA A 353 -5.31 13.45 -10.14
CA ALA A 353 -5.40 12.06 -10.54
C ALA A 353 -4.34 11.17 -9.87
N LEU A 354 -3.13 11.68 -9.63
CA LEU A 354 -2.07 10.90 -8.97
C LEU A 354 -2.39 10.55 -7.51
N SER A 355 -3.30 11.30 -6.88
CA SER A 355 -3.74 11.04 -5.51
C SER A 355 -5.13 10.40 -5.43
N TYR A 356 -6.03 10.67 -6.39
CA TYR A 356 -7.44 10.31 -6.29
C TYR A 356 -7.86 9.18 -7.24
N TRP A 357 -7.19 9.00 -8.38
CA TRP A 357 -7.59 7.97 -9.35
C TRP A 357 -7.42 6.56 -8.78
N PHE A 358 -6.27 6.33 -8.13
CA PHE A 358 -5.86 5.06 -7.50
C PHE A 358 -6.25 4.96 -6.02
N ALA A 359 -6.93 5.98 -5.48
CA ALA A 359 -7.32 6.02 -4.08
C ALA A 359 -8.41 4.98 -3.75
N PRO A 360 -8.51 4.56 -2.48
CA PRO A 360 -9.72 3.93 -1.99
C PRO A 360 -10.95 4.85 -2.18
N PRO A 361 -12.18 4.33 -2.10
CA PRO A 361 -13.40 5.11 -2.31
C PRO A 361 -13.59 6.31 -1.37
N SER A 362 -12.87 6.31 -0.23
CA SER A 362 -12.89 7.37 0.77
C SER A 362 -11.61 8.18 0.72
N ILE A 363 -11.76 9.48 0.45
CA ILE A 363 -10.66 10.45 0.38
C ILE A 363 -10.97 11.69 1.21
N GLY A 364 -10.03 12.62 1.26
CA GLY A 364 -10.17 13.87 2.00
C GLY A 364 -9.04 14.12 2.98
N SER A 365 -9.07 15.31 3.59
CA SER A 365 -8.16 15.75 4.65
C SER A 365 -8.04 14.76 5.82
N SER A 366 -9.05 13.92 6.01
CA SER A 366 -9.12 12.95 7.10
C SER A 366 -8.96 11.50 6.65
N SER A 367 -8.65 11.26 5.38
CA SER A 367 -8.42 9.92 4.81
C SER A 367 -7.05 9.36 5.17
N GLN A 368 -6.73 8.15 4.72
CA GLN A 368 -5.45 7.48 4.98
C GLN A 368 -4.25 8.15 4.30
N SER A 369 -4.51 9.00 3.30
CA SER A 369 -3.47 9.65 2.49
C SER A 369 -3.93 11.02 1.94
N PRO A 370 -4.38 11.97 2.80
CA PRO A 370 -4.66 13.35 2.41
C PRO A 370 -3.55 13.99 1.61
N ARG A 371 -3.98 14.85 0.69
CA ARG A 371 -3.08 15.73 -0.05
C ARG A 371 -2.68 16.94 0.80
N THR A 372 -1.54 17.52 0.45
CA THR A 372 -1.02 18.75 1.08
C THR A 372 -1.96 19.95 0.96
N ASP A 373 -2.76 20.02 -0.10
CA ASP A 373 -3.72 21.10 -0.40
C ASP A 373 -5.13 20.87 0.18
N GLU A 374 -5.33 19.78 0.94
CA GLU A 374 -6.55 19.49 1.69
C GLU A 374 -6.47 19.90 3.18
N GLY A 375 -5.28 20.32 3.62
CA GLY A 375 -5.04 20.81 4.96
C GLY A 375 -5.55 22.23 5.23
N VAL A 376 -5.01 22.83 6.27
CA VAL A 376 -5.30 24.21 6.66
C VAL A 376 -4.72 25.18 5.62
N ARG A 377 -5.47 26.21 5.22
CA ARG A 377 -5.09 27.13 4.12
C ARG A 377 -3.77 27.86 4.39
N GLU A 378 -3.53 28.20 5.65
CA GLU A 378 -2.30 28.82 6.13
C GLU A 378 -1.10 27.90 5.90
N SER A 379 -1.22 26.60 6.22
CA SER A 379 -0.17 25.60 6.00
C SER A 379 0.19 25.49 4.51
N PHE A 380 -0.80 25.48 3.61
CA PHE A 380 -0.55 25.44 2.17
C PHE A 380 0.18 26.70 1.65
N ARG A 381 -0.05 27.87 2.26
CA ARG A 381 0.70 29.09 1.93
C ARG A 381 2.14 29.01 2.41
N GLU A 382 2.38 28.51 3.62
CA GLU A 382 3.74 28.33 4.14
C GLU A 382 4.53 27.26 3.36
N LEU A 383 3.85 26.20 2.89
CA LEU A 383 4.46 25.23 1.97
C LEU A 383 4.99 25.91 0.70
N SER A 384 4.27 26.89 0.15
CA SER A 384 4.75 27.63 -1.03
C SER A 384 6.06 28.36 -0.76
N VAL A 385 6.22 28.96 0.42
CA VAL A 385 7.46 29.61 0.86
C VAL A 385 8.58 28.58 1.04
N ALA A 386 8.30 27.44 1.68
CA ALA A 386 9.28 26.38 1.87
C ALA A 386 9.81 25.83 0.54
N LEU A 387 8.93 25.61 -0.44
CA LEU A 387 9.30 25.17 -1.79
C LEU A 387 10.13 26.23 -2.53
N GLU A 388 9.80 27.51 -2.40
CA GLU A 388 10.59 28.61 -2.98
C GLU A 388 11.97 28.71 -2.33
N GLN A 389 12.10 28.47 -1.02
CA GLN A 389 13.40 28.44 -0.35
C GLN A 389 14.26 27.26 -0.82
N LEU A 390 13.68 26.06 -0.94
CA LEU A 390 14.38 24.89 -1.47
C LEU A 390 14.85 25.09 -2.92
N GLU A 391 14.09 25.81 -3.74
CA GLU A 391 14.47 26.15 -5.11
C GLU A 391 15.69 27.09 -5.15
N ASN A 392 15.86 27.97 -4.17
CA ASN A 392 16.98 28.90 -4.11
C ASN A 392 18.29 28.30 -3.57
N VAL A 393 18.27 27.04 -3.14
CA VAL A 393 19.46 26.31 -2.70
C VAL A 393 19.87 25.34 -3.80
N GLU A 394 21.06 25.51 -4.38
CA GLU A 394 21.54 24.68 -5.50
C GLU A 394 21.79 23.23 -5.10
N HIS A 395 22.35 23.03 -3.90
CA HIS A 395 22.70 21.71 -3.35
C HIS A 395 22.22 21.58 -1.90
N PRO A 396 20.90 21.48 -1.66
CA PRO A 396 20.36 21.30 -0.32
C PRO A 396 20.79 19.96 0.27
N GLU A 397 21.28 19.99 1.51
CA GLU A 397 21.61 18.78 2.27
C GLU A 397 20.36 17.90 2.47
N PRO A 398 20.48 16.55 2.50
CA PRO A 398 19.36 15.64 2.71
C PRO A 398 18.46 16.00 3.90
N GLU A 399 19.06 16.39 5.03
CA GLU A 399 18.32 16.80 6.22
C GLU A 399 17.59 18.13 6.02
N PHE A 400 18.14 19.06 5.25
CA PHE A 400 17.47 20.33 4.94
C PHE A 400 16.24 20.10 4.07
N ILE A 401 16.34 19.26 3.03
CA ILE A 401 15.20 18.85 2.20
C ILE A 401 14.08 18.27 3.08
N TRP A 402 14.41 17.32 3.95
CA TRP A 402 13.45 16.67 4.83
C TRP A 402 12.80 17.68 5.80
N ARG A 403 13.60 18.48 6.53
CA ARG A 403 13.08 19.47 7.51
C ARG A 403 12.18 20.53 6.86
N SER A 404 12.47 20.92 5.62
CA SER A 404 11.68 21.93 4.90
C SER A 404 10.32 21.42 4.45
N LEU A 405 10.16 20.10 4.21
CA LEU A 405 8.92 19.52 3.68
C LEU A 405 8.12 18.73 4.71
N SER A 406 8.78 18.09 5.68
CA SER A 406 8.14 17.19 6.64
C SER A 406 7.00 17.83 7.45
N PRO A 407 7.00 19.14 7.80
CA PRO A 407 5.85 19.74 8.49
C PRO A 407 4.58 19.86 7.65
N PHE A 408 4.70 19.77 6.31
CA PHE A 408 3.58 19.95 5.37
C PHE A 408 3.08 18.63 4.78
N LEU A 409 3.94 17.61 4.77
CA LEU A 409 3.63 16.26 4.31
C LEU A 409 3.06 15.42 5.46
N VAL A 410 1.93 15.89 6.01
CA VAL A 410 1.23 15.33 7.16
C VAL A 410 -0.27 15.46 6.98
N ASP A 411 -1.04 14.70 7.74
CA ASP A 411 -2.47 14.96 7.88
C ASP A 411 -2.76 16.18 8.79
N PRO A 412 -4.03 16.62 8.93
CA PRO A 412 -4.39 17.75 9.79
C PRO A 412 -4.05 17.60 11.28
N SER A 413 -3.74 16.39 11.76
CA SER A 413 -3.27 16.16 13.13
C SER A 413 -1.74 16.19 13.27
N GLY A 414 -1.02 16.36 12.16
CA GLY A 414 0.43 16.31 12.12
C GLY A 414 1.01 14.90 11.96
N ASN A 415 0.21 13.91 11.54
CA ASN A 415 0.67 12.54 11.34
C ASN A 415 1.25 12.35 9.91
N PRO A 416 2.57 12.15 9.76
CA PRO A 416 3.22 11.95 8.47
C PRO A 416 2.89 10.59 7.82
N HIS A 417 2.61 9.54 8.61
CA HIS A 417 2.18 8.22 8.09
C HIS A 417 0.84 8.27 7.35
N ARG A 418 0.15 9.41 7.36
CA ARG A 418 -1.11 9.62 6.65
C ARG A 418 -0.97 10.63 5.52
N SER A 419 0.23 11.00 5.08
CA SER A 419 0.38 11.87 3.91
C SER A 419 0.31 11.09 2.60
N GLU A 420 -0.17 11.70 1.51
CA GLU A 420 -0.06 11.11 0.16
C GLU A 420 1.37 10.79 -0.26
N LEU A 421 2.32 11.63 0.19
CA LEU A 421 3.77 11.50 0.00
C LEU A 421 4.43 11.49 1.37
N ASN A 422 4.89 10.32 1.82
CA ASN A 422 5.59 10.20 3.10
C ASN A 422 7.11 10.21 2.86
N ILE A 423 7.80 11.05 3.63
CA ILE A 423 9.25 11.23 3.55
C ILE A 423 9.94 10.91 4.89
N GLU A 424 9.28 10.16 5.78
CA GLU A 424 9.90 9.77 7.06
C GLU A 424 11.07 8.83 6.86
N LYS A 425 10.97 7.94 5.87
CA LYS A 425 12.05 7.03 5.47
C LYS A 425 13.11 7.71 4.56
N LEU A 426 12.94 9.00 4.24
CA LEU A 426 13.88 9.74 3.40
C LEU A 426 15.15 10.10 4.17
N TRP A 427 15.04 11.03 5.12
CA TRP A 427 16.18 11.50 5.94
C TRP A 427 15.77 12.07 7.31
N ASN A 428 14.88 11.37 8.03
CA ASN A 428 14.48 11.72 9.40
C ASN A 428 15.52 11.20 10.43
N PRO A 429 16.29 12.07 11.11
CA PRO A 429 17.28 11.63 12.09
C PRO A 429 16.65 11.15 13.41
N TYR A 430 15.35 11.40 13.61
CA TYR A 430 14.61 11.07 14.82
C TYR A 430 13.78 9.79 14.70
N LEU A 431 13.89 9.08 13.57
CA LEU A 431 13.27 7.77 13.36
C LEU A 431 14.36 6.68 13.37
N PRO A 432 14.63 6.04 14.52
CA PRO A 432 15.73 5.10 14.71
C PRO A 432 15.66 3.91 13.74
N GLY A 433 16.79 3.55 13.14
CA GLY A 433 16.95 2.41 12.23
C GLY A 433 16.22 2.50 10.87
N ARG A 434 15.31 3.47 10.68
CA ARG A 434 14.44 3.53 9.47
C ARG A 434 14.32 4.91 8.83
N GLY A 435 14.79 5.97 9.48
CA GLY A 435 14.58 7.34 9.01
C GLY A 435 15.49 7.81 7.88
N ARG A 436 16.64 7.16 7.68
CA ARG A 436 17.66 7.59 6.70
C ARG A 436 17.88 6.53 5.61
N LEU A 437 16.79 6.06 5.01
CA LEU A 437 16.83 5.04 3.96
C LEU A 437 16.85 5.64 2.54
N GLY A 438 16.70 6.96 2.40
CA GLY A 438 16.64 7.61 1.09
C GLY A 438 15.34 7.32 0.33
N LEU A 439 14.27 6.91 1.03
CA LEU A 439 13.02 6.44 0.44
C LEU A 439 11.90 7.48 0.54
N VAL A 440 11.11 7.60 -0.54
CA VAL A 440 9.85 8.35 -0.56
C VAL A 440 8.70 7.37 -0.82
N GLU A 441 7.68 7.39 0.04
CA GLU A 441 6.52 6.52 -0.08
C GLU A 441 5.32 7.26 -0.67
N PHE A 442 4.67 6.63 -1.64
CA PHE A 442 3.42 7.04 -2.27
C PHE A 442 2.28 6.25 -1.63
N ARG A 443 1.45 6.93 -0.84
CA ARG A 443 0.43 6.29 0.01
C ARG A 443 -0.99 6.50 -0.49
N ALA A 444 -1.18 7.28 -1.55
CA ALA A 444 -2.47 7.53 -2.19
C ALA A 444 -2.95 6.39 -3.12
N PHE A 445 -2.44 5.18 -2.90
CA PHE A 445 -2.68 4.00 -3.71
C PHE A 445 -3.36 2.92 -2.87
N ARG A 446 -4.52 2.46 -3.33
CA ARG A 446 -5.15 1.27 -2.80
C ARG A 446 -4.37 0.01 -3.17
N MET A 447 -4.65 -1.10 -2.50
CA MET A 447 -4.06 -2.38 -2.87
C MET A 447 -4.40 -2.76 -4.32
N SER A 448 -3.35 -2.92 -5.14
CA SER A 448 -3.49 -3.30 -6.55
C SER A 448 -4.06 -4.72 -6.67
N ARG A 449 -5.00 -4.92 -7.59
CA ARG A 449 -5.70 -6.22 -7.70
C ARG A 449 -4.89 -7.32 -8.37
N SER A 450 -3.94 -6.94 -9.21
CA SER A 450 -2.99 -7.85 -9.85
C SER A 450 -1.58 -7.27 -9.85
N SER A 451 -0.61 -8.15 -10.05
CA SER A 451 0.79 -7.82 -10.29
C SER A 451 0.96 -6.93 -11.53
N GLN A 452 0.17 -7.12 -12.60
CA GLN A 452 0.24 -6.27 -13.79
C GLN A 452 -0.18 -4.84 -13.50
N CYS A 453 -1.25 -4.63 -12.74
CA CYS A 453 -1.66 -3.30 -12.32
C CYS A 453 -0.61 -2.64 -11.42
N ALA A 454 -0.04 -3.41 -10.48
CA ALA A 454 1.03 -2.91 -9.63
C ALA A 454 2.27 -2.49 -10.45
N ALA A 455 2.67 -3.30 -11.42
CA ALA A 455 3.79 -3.00 -12.31
C ALA A 455 3.51 -1.79 -13.22
N ALA A 456 2.28 -1.64 -13.71
CA ALA A 456 1.89 -0.46 -14.49
C ALA A 456 2.00 0.84 -13.66
N ILE A 457 1.59 0.80 -12.38
CA ILE A 457 1.77 1.93 -11.45
C ILE A 457 3.26 2.18 -11.18
N ALA A 458 4.06 1.13 -10.97
CA ALA A 458 5.50 1.26 -10.79
C ALA A 458 6.18 1.92 -12.00
N VAL A 459 5.81 1.52 -13.23
CA VAL A 459 6.31 2.17 -14.46
C VAL A 459 5.88 3.63 -14.51
N LEU A 460 4.61 3.96 -14.22
CA LEU A 460 4.13 5.34 -14.18
C LEU A 460 4.94 6.19 -13.20
N LEU A 461 5.07 5.73 -11.95
CA LEU A 461 5.76 6.47 -10.89
C LEU A 461 7.26 6.65 -11.19
N ARG A 462 7.94 5.61 -11.67
CA ARG A 462 9.34 5.70 -12.10
C ARG A 462 9.50 6.68 -13.26
N SER A 463 8.61 6.62 -14.26
CA SER A 463 8.65 7.53 -15.41
C SER A 463 8.44 8.99 -14.99
N ILE A 464 7.52 9.27 -14.05
CA ILE A 464 7.30 10.62 -13.51
C ILE A 464 8.56 11.11 -12.79
N VAL A 465 9.17 10.28 -11.94
CA VAL A 465 10.41 10.66 -11.22
C VAL A 465 11.54 10.97 -12.19
N VAL A 466 11.73 10.14 -13.21
CA VAL A 466 12.75 10.34 -14.24
C VAL A 466 12.45 11.63 -15.03
N MET A 467 11.20 11.83 -15.49
CA MET A 467 10.78 13.05 -16.17
C MET A 467 11.11 14.31 -15.37
N LEU A 468 10.68 14.36 -14.10
CA LEU A 468 10.87 15.52 -13.23
C LEU A 468 12.33 15.75 -12.82
N SER A 469 13.18 14.72 -12.89
CA SER A 469 14.62 14.85 -12.66
C SER A 469 15.35 15.59 -13.79
N GLN A 470 14.80 15.52 -15.01
CA GLN A 470 15.34 16.17 -16.22
C GLN A 470 14.76 17.56 -16.47
N GLU A 471 13.70 17.94 -15.75
CA GLU A 471 13.07 19.25 -15.90
C GLU A 471 13.92 20.34 -15.25
N ASP A 472 14.00 21.51 -15.88
CA ASP A 472 14.52 22.71 -15.21
C ASP A 472 13.41 23.56 -14.61
N ARG A 473 12.16 23.36 -15.05
CA ARG A 473 11.03 24.20 -14.66
C ARG A 473 10.49 23.81 -13.30
N MET A 474 10.09 24.83 -12.54
CA MET A 474 9.40 24.71 -11.26
C MET A 474 7.98 25.27 -11.40
N PRO A 475 6.95 24.42 -11.60
CA PRO A 475 5.58 24.91 -11.68
C PRO A 475 5.11 25.49 -10.34
N LYS A 476 4.32 26.56 -10.37
CA LYS A 476 3.73 27.12 -9.14
C LYS A 476 2.67 26.17 -8.59
N LEU A 477 2.51 26.15 -7.27
CA LEU A 477 1.38 25.46 -6.63
C LEU A 477 0.05 26.04 -7.14
N ILE A 478 -0.88 25.15 -7.46
CA ILE A 478 -2.22 25.45 -7.90
C ILE A 478 -3.14 25.44 -6.68
N ASN A 479 -3.82 26.56 -6.45
CA ASN A 479 -4.92 26.62 -5.49
C ASN A 479 -6.22 26.16 -6.16
N HIS A 480 -6.54 24.88 -6.02
CA HIS A 480 -7.75 24.29 -6.59
C HIS A 480 -9.05 24.79 -5.94
N GLY A 481 -8.99 25.28 -4.70
CA GLY A 481 -10.16 25.70 -3.94
C GLY A 481 -11.23 24.60 -3.86
N THR A 482 -12.50 24.97 -3.99
CA THR A 482 -13.63 24.02 -3.94
C THR A 482 -13.66 23.05 -5.12
N LYS A 483 -12.98 23.36 -6.23
CA LYS A 483 -12.95 22.48 -7.41
C LYS A 483 -12.26 21.14 -7.10
N LEU A 484 -11.35 21.10 -6.12
CA LEU A 484 -10.69 19.86 -5.71
C LEU A 484 -11.70 18.78 -5.27
N HIS A 485 -12.70 19.18 -4.48
CA HIS A 485 -13.70 18.26 -3.90
C HIS A 485 -14.98 18.14 -4.73
N ASP A 486 -15.02 18.80 -5.89
CA ASP A 486 -16.20 18.86 -6.75
C ASP A 486 -15.91 18.33 -8.15
N ARG A 487 -14.97 18.97 -8.88
CA ARG A 487 -14.52 18.53 -10.21
C ARG A 487 -13.78 17.20 -10.12
N TYR A 488 -12.76 17.13 -9.27
CA TYR A 488 -11.89 15.95 -9.15
C TYR A 488 -12.49 14.84 -8.26
N ALA A 489 -13.74 15.01 -7.80
CA ALA A 489 -14.54 13.90 -7.29
C ALA A 489 -14.99 12.96 -8.42
N LEU A 490 -15.10 13.49 -9.65
CA LEU A 490 -15.73 12.81 -10.78
C LEU A 490 -14.67 12.08 -11.65
N PRO A 491 -14.86 10.77 -11.93
CA PRO A 491 -13.92 9.98 -12.72
C PRO A 491 -13.60 10.54 -14.10
N PHE A 492 -14.51 11.30 -14.73
CA PHE A 492 -14.30 11.94 -16.02
C PHE A 492 -13.10 12.89 -16.00
N TYR A 493 -13.04 13.79 -15.00
CA TYR A 493 -11.96 14.76 -14.93
C TYR A 493 -10.67 14.17 -14.39
N LEU A 494 -10.75 13.16 -13.52
CA LEU A 494 -9.56 12.41 -13.10
C LEU A 494 -8.93 11.63 -14.26
N CYS A 495 -9.74 11.00 -15.11
CA CYS A 495 -9.25 10.33 -16.31
C CYS A 495 -8.57 11.32 -17.27
N ALA A 496 -9.20 12.48 -17.53
CA ALA A 496 -8.62 13.52 -18.37
C ALA A 496 -7.31 14.09 -17.80
N ASP A 497 -7.22 14.24 -16.48
CA ASP A 497 -6.01 14.69 -15.79
C ASP A 497 -4.89 13.63 -15.87
N LEU A 498 -5.21 12.34 -15.68
CA LEU A 498 -4.25 11.25 -15.87
C LEU A 498 -3.76 11.13 -17.32
N GLN A 499 -4.64 11.37 -18.30
CA GLN A 499 -4.24 11.45 -19.70
C GLN A 499 -3.30 12.63 -19.98
N THR A 500 -3.41 13.72 -19.22
CA THR A 500 -2.45 14.84 -19.29
C THR A 500 -1.08 14.40 -18.79
N VAL A 501 -1.01 13.64 -17.69
CA VAL A 501 0.25 13.03 -17.22
C VAL A 501 0.88 12.13 -18.29
N PHE A 502 0.08 11.29 -18.98
CA PHE A 502 0.60 10.47 -20.08
C PHE A 502 1.16 11.29 -21.24
N LYS A 503 0.55 12.44 -21.52
CA LYS A 503 1.01 13.37 -22.55
C LYS A 503 2.31 14.07 -22.14
N ASP A 504 2.45 14.47 -20.88
CA ASP A 504 3.69 15.08 -20.36
C ASP A 504 4.86 14.10 -20.48
N LEU A 505 4.65 12.83 -20.09
CA LEU A 505 5.61 11.75 -20.27
C LEU A 505 5.96 11.54 -21.75
N GLN A 506 4.97 11.53 -22.65
CA GLN A 506 5.21 11.41 -24.08
C GLN A 506 6.06 12.58 -24.63
N GLN A 507 5.81 13.81 -24.18
CA GLN A 507 6.54 15.00 -24.63
C GLN A 507 8.01 15.00 -24.22
N THR A 508 8.36 14.26 -23.17
CA THR A 508 9.73 14.11 -22.67
C THR A 508 10.42 12.83 -23.15
N GLY A 509 9.79 12.08 -24.07
CA GLY A 509 10.34 10.85 -24.64
C GLY A 509 10.11 9.60 -23.78
N LEU A 510 9.33 9.69 -22.70
CA LEU A 510 8.97 8.61 -21.79
C LEU A 510 7.54 8.10 -22.05
N ALA A 511 7.16 7.98 -23.33
CA ALA A 511 5.82 7.59 -23.70
C ALA A 511 5.48 6.19 -23.18
N LEU A 512 4.43 6.09 -22.35
CA LEU A 512 3.93 4.81 -21.88
C LEU A 512 3.35 4.00 -23.05
N HIS A 513 3.58 2.69 -23.03
CA HIS A 513 2.93 1.76 -23.95
C HIS A 513 1.41 1.74 -23.71
N ASP A 514 0.60 1.57 -24.75
CA ASP A 514 -0.85 1.67 -24.64
C ASP A 514 -1.45 0.63 -23.68
N SER A 515 -0.91 -0.58 -23.65
CA SER A 515 -1.34 -1.61 -22.70
C SER A 515 -1.06 -1.25 -21.23
N ILE A 516 -0.01 -0.46 -20.96
CA ILE A 516 0.24 0.08 -19.61
C ILE A 516 -0.81 1.15 -19.28
N LYS A 517 -1.11 2.06 -20.23
CA LYS A 517 -2.17 3.06 -20.06
C LYS A 517 -3.52 2.40 -19.81
N ASP A 518 -3.85 1.35 -20.54
CA ASP A 518 -5.09 0.61 -20.39
C ASP A 518 -5.23 0.01 -18.98
N LEU A 519 -4.16 -0.61 -18.46
CA LEU A 519 -4.14 -1.12 -17.09
C LEU A 519 -4.35 0.00 -16.05
N LEU A 520 -3.66 1.13 -16.21
CA LEU A 520 -3.80 2.29 -15.33
C LEU A 520 -5.22 2.88 -15.35
N LEU A 521 -5.86 2.91 -16.52
CA LEU A 521 -7.22 3.42 -16.70
C LEU A 521 -8.32 2.43 -16.25
N GLN A 522 -8.00 1.14 -16.14
CA GLN A 522 -8.94 0.11 -15.70
C GLN A 522 -8.86 -0.19 -14.19
N GLU A 523 -7.81 0.26 -13.51
CA GLU A 523 -7.49 -0.09 -12.12
C GLU A 523 -8.66 0.13 -11.14
N PRO A 524 -9.45 1.23 -11.21
CA PRO A 524 -10.63 1.37 -10.35
C PRO A 524 -11.91 0.85 -11.04
N VAL A 525 -12.60 -0.13 -10.42
CA VAL A 525 -13.92 -0.60 -10.87
C VAL A 525 -14.93 0.40 -10.35
N ARG A 526 -15.21 1.38 -11.20
CA ARG A 526 -16.18 2.44 -10.95
C ARG A 526 -17.46 2.23 -11.73
N PHE A 527 -17.46 1.38 -12.75
CA PHE A 527 -18.62 1.14 -13.59
C PHE A 527 -19.78 0.54 -12.80
N ILE A 528 -20.96 1.15 -12.94
CA ILE A 528 -22.20 0.66 -12.33
C ILE A 528 -23.12 0.08 -13.40
N GLY A 529 -23.37 0.83 -14.48
CA GLY A 529 -24.27 0.40 -15.55
C GLY A 529 -24.33 1.42 -16.68
N GLN A 530 -24.87 0.98 -17.82
CA GLN A 530 -25.09 1.83 -18.98
C GLN A 530 -26.35 1.41 -19.72
N ALA A 531 -26.93 2.34 -20.47
CA ALA A 531 -28.05 2.08 -21.37
C ALA A 531 -27.95 2.97 -22.62
N VAL A 532 -28.57 2.53 -23.71
CA VAL A 532 -28.68 3.30 -24.95
C VAL A 532 -30.16 3.49 -25.26
N PHE A 533 -30.56 4.74 -25.54
CA PHE A 533 -31.93 5.10 -25.89
C PHE A 533 -31.92 6.11 -27.03
N HIS A 534 -32.50 5.74 -28.18
CA HIS A 534 -32.47 6.51 -29.43
C HIS A 534 -31.09 7.11 -29.76
N GLY A 535 -30.05 6.28 -29.66
CA GLY A 535 -28.65 6.66 -29.94
C GLY A 535 -27.98 7.51 -28.87
N CYS A 536 -28.67 7.89 -27.79
CA CYS A 536 -28.05 8.51 -26.62
C CYS A 536 -27.63 7.42 -25.63
N LYS A 537 -26.34 7.36 -25.35
CA LYS A 537 -25.77 6.51 -24.31
C LYS A 537 -25.79 7.25 -22.98
N ILE A 538 -26.35 6.64 -21.95
CA ILE A 538 -26.19 7.05 -20.55
C ILE A 538 -25.29 6.05 -19.83
N GLU A 539 -24.34 6.55 -19.03
CA GLU A 539 -23.45 5.71 -18.23
C GLU A 539 -23.38 6.25 -16.79
N LEU A 540 -23.46 5.32 -15.84
CA LEU A 540 -23.33 5.58 -14.40
C LEU A 540 -22.00 4.99 -13.90
N LYS A 541 -21.24 5.81 -13.18
CA LYS A 541 -20.01 5.43 -12.50
C LYS A 541 -20.04 5.86 -11.04
N GLN A 542 -19.48 5.06 -10.15
CA GLN A 542 -19.15 5.44 -8.79
C GLN A 542 -18.09 6.54 -8.81
N ALA A 543 -18.44 7.71 -8.27
CA ALA A 543 -17.52 8.81 -8.06
C ALA A 543 -16.94 8.76 -6.63
N LEU A 544 -15.88 9.54 -6.40
CA LEU A 544 -15.24 9.64 -5.09
C LEU A 544 -16.09 10.50 -4.16
N GLU A 545 -16.02 10.21 -2.87
CA GLU A 545 -16.66 11.02 -1.84
C GLU A 545 -15.69 11.34 -0.71
N PHE A 546 -15.85 12.53 -0.15
CA PHE A 546 -14.98 13.10 0.86
C PHE A 546 -15.67 12.95 2.21
N TRP A 547 -15.25 11.96 2.99
CA TRP A 547 -15.87 11.67 4.28
C TRP A 547 -15.24 12.52 5.39
N PRO A 548 -16.01 13.48 5.96
CA PRO A 548 -15.49 14.35 7.00
C PRO A 548 -15.35 13.60 8.33
N LEU A 549 -14.42 14.05 9.17
CA LEU A 549 -14.39 13.64 10.57
C LEU A 549 -15.66 14.09 11.29
N VAL A 550 -16.17 13.21 12.13
CA VAL A 550 -17.21 13.53 13.12
C VAL A 550 -16.48 13.83 14.45
N GLY A 551 -16.92 14.86 15.17
CA GLY A 551 -16.18 15.49 16.28
C GLY A 551 -15.76 14.58 17.45
N ASP A 552 -15.00 15.19 18.37
CA ASP A 552 -14.33 14.60 19.55
C ASP A 552 -13.12 13.70 19.23
N VAL A 553 -12.13 14.29 18.53
CA VAL A 553 -10.85 13.63 18.21
C VAL A 553 -10.02 13.33 19.47
N ALA A 554 -10.14 14.15 20.51
CA ALA A 554 -9.36 14.02 21.74
C ALA A 554 -9.76 12.80 22.60
N SER A 555 -11.02 12.34 22.53
CA SER A 555 -11.43 11.07 23.15
C SER A 555 -11.11 9.83 22.29
N GLN A 556 -10.71 10.04 21.02
CA GLN A 556 -10.42 8.98 20.04
C GLN A 556 -8.94 8.64 19.93
N GLU A 557 -8.03 9.36 20.61
CA GLU A 557 -6.57 9.12 20.57
C GLU A 557 -6.14 7.74 21.10
N GLY A 558 -7.02 7.03 21.83
CA GLY A 558 -6.79 5.65 22.27
C GLY A 558 -7.13 4.57 21.24
N GLY A 559 -7.82 4.91 20.14
CA GLY A 559 -8.27 3.97 19.13
C GLY A 559 -7.54 4.16 17.79
N GLY A 560 -7.09 3.07 17.17
CA GLY A 560 -6.42 3.11 15.86
C GLY A 560 -7.30 3.56 14.68
N SER A 561 -8.56 3.95 14.91
CA SER A 561 -9.53 4.37 13.89
C SER A 561 -10.19 5.70 14.25
N ARG A 562 -10.39 6.57 13.25
CA ARG A 562 -11.10 7.84 13.40
C ARG A 562 -12.54 7.70 12.96
N LEU A 563 -13.44 8.36 13.69
CA LEU A 563 -14.84 8.38 13.30
C LEU A 563 -15.08 9.36 12.16
N VAL A 564 -15.53 8.85 11.02
CA VAL A 564 -15.89 9.63 9.82
C VAL A 564 -17.35 9.42 9.45
N ASP A 565 -17.95 10.42 8.80
CA ASP A 565 -19.29 10.28 8.23
C ASP A 565 -19.22 9.63 6.84
N ALA A 566 -19.33 8.30 6.83
CA ALA A 566 -19.34 7.48 5.60
C ALA A 566 -20.72 7.36 4.94
N SER A 567 -21.74 8.07 5.43
CA SER A 567 -23.14 7.91 4.98
C SER A 567 -23.47 8.52 3.62
N THR A 568 -22.52 9.22 3.01
CA THR A 568 -22.70 9.90 1.73
C THR A 568 -21.98 9.15 0.62
N SER A 569 -22.64 9.07 -0.54
CA SER A 569 -22.13 8.51 -1.78
C SER A 569 -22.28 9.50 -2.92
N ARG A 570 -21.49 9.29 -3.98
CA ARG A 570 -21.53 10.09 -5.19
C ARG A 570 -21.53 9.24 -6.44
N LEU A 571 -22.39 9.60 -7.39
CA LEU A 571 -22.40 9.04 -8.74
C LEU A 571 -21.90 10.09 -9.72
N GLN A 572 -21.23 9.64 -10.78
CA GLN A 572 -21.09 10.38 -12.02
C GLN A 572 -22.08 9.83 -13.03
N VAL A 573 -22.80 10.72 -13.70
CA VAL A 573 -23.63 10.40 -14.86
C VAL A 573 -23.05 11.08 -16.08
N THR A 574 -22.87 10.32 -17.17
CA THR A 574 -22.48 10.87 -18.47
C THR A 574 -23.53 10.56 -19.53
N LEU A 575 -23.78 11.51 -20.42
CA LEU A 575 -24.56 11.31 -21.64
C LEU A 575 -23.67 11.58 -22.86
N SER A 576 -23.60 10.62 -23.78
CA SER A 576 -22.95 10.78 -25.07
C SER A 576 -23.86 10.27 -26.19
N VAL A 577 -23.51 10.53 -27.44
CA VAL A 577 -24.28 10.08 -28.60
C VAL A 577 -23.43 9.12 -29.41
N GLU A 578 -24.04 8.04 -29.91
CA GLU A 578 -23.37 7.16 -30.87
C GLU A 578 -23.00 7.92 -32.14
N SER A 579 -21.79 7.67 -32.64
CA SER A 579 -21.29 8.29 -33.87
C SER A 579 -22.29 8.09 -35.02
N HIS A 580 -22.55 9.17 -35.78
CA HIS A 580 -23.46 9.19 -36.93
C HIS A 580 -24.98 9.12 -36.63
N HIS A 581 -25.40 9.25 -35.37
CA HIS A 581 -26.83 9.35 -35.05
C HIS A 581 -27.39 10.75 -35.37
N PRO A 582 -28.61 10.88 -35.95
CA PRO A 582 -29.20 12.18 -36.32
C PRO A 582 -29.51 13.08 -35.10
N THR A 583 -29.76 12.48 -33.94
CA THR A 583 -30.12 13.18 -32.71
C THR A 583 -28.88 13.76 -32.03
N GLN A 584 -28.73 15.09 -32.04
CA GLN A 584 -27.61 15.76 -31.36
C GLN A 584 -27.79 15.79 -29.82
N LEU A 585 -26.67 15.86 -29.10
CA LEU A 585 -26.65 15.88 -27.63
C LEU A 585 -27.47 17.05 -27.02
N GLY A 586 -27.64 18.15 -27.75
CA GLY A 586 -28.31 19.38 -27.29
C GLY A 586 -29.77 19.21 -26.85
N GLY A 587 -30.50 18.22 -27.36
CA GLY A 587 -31.91 17.97 -27.03
C GLY A 587 -32.17 17.02 -25.86
N TRP A 588 -31.13 16.37 -25.33
CA TRP A 588 -31.22 15.40 -24.25
C TRP A 588 -31.18 16.05 -22.87
N GLU A 589 -32.08 15.62 -21.99
CA GLU A 589 -32.23 16.08 -20.61
C GLU A 589 -32.33 14.89 -19.65
N LEU A 590 -31.85 15.07 -18.42
CA LEU A 590 -31.89 14.07 -17.36
C LEU A 590 -32.66 14.62 -16.17
N TRP A 591 -33.66 13.89 -15.69
CA TRP A 591 -34.55 14.34 -14.62
C TRP A 591 -34.50 13.38 -13.43
N LEU A 592 -34.74 13.90 -12.22
CA LEU A 592 -34.82 13.15 -10.97
C LEU A 592 -35.74 13.89 -9.99
N ASP A 593 -36.67 13.18 -9.35
CA ASP A 593 -37.65 13.72 -8.39
C ASP A 593 -38.39 14.98 -8.89
N GLY A 594 -38.70 15.04 -10.18
CA GLY A 594 -39.34 16.21 -10.80
C GLY A 594 -38.43 17.42 -10.98
N TYR A 595 -37.13 17.29 -10.70
CA TYR A 595 -36.11 18.30 -10.99
C TYR A 595 -35.32 17.96 -12.25
N ARG A 596 -34.92 19.01 -12.98
CA ARG A 596 -33.99 18.88 -14.10
C ARG A 596 -32.57 18.84 -13.56
N ILE A 597 -31.83 17.78 -13.87
CA ILE A 597 -30.44 17.65 -13.46
C ILE A 597 -29.58 18.57 -14.36
N PRO A 598 -28.80 19.50 -13.76
CA PRO A 598 -27.83 20.29 -14.50
C PRO A 598 -26.73 19.39 -15.07
N LEU A 599 -26.48 19.51 -16.36
CA LEU A 599 -25.47 18.74 -17.08
C LEU A 599 -24.46 19.70 -17.69
N ARG A 600 -23.18 19.49 -17.41
CA ARG A 600 -22.10 20.24 -18.05
C ARG A 600 -21.80 19.66 -19.42
N LEU A 601 -21.67 20.51 -20.44
CA LEU A 601 -21.16 20.08 -21.73
C LEU A 601 -19.62 20.13 -21.70
N GLU A 602 -19.00 18.98 -21.92
CA GLU A 602 -17.56 18.76 -21.98
C GLU A 602 -17.20 18.06 -23.30
N GLN A 603 -15.92 17.81 -23.54
CA GLN A 603 -15.44 17.00 -24.66
C GLN A 603 -14.49 15.91 -24.18
N ASP A 604 -14.63 14.73 -24.77
CA ASP A 604 -13.64 13.65 -24.67
C ASP A 604 -13.12 13.25 -26.05
N GLN A 605 -12.32 12.19 -26.11
CA GLN A 605 -11.74 11.66 -27.35
C GLN A 605 -12.78 11.16 -28.37
N HIS A 606 -14.02 10.92 -27.96
CA HIS A 606 -15.12 10.46 -28.80
C HIS A 606 -16.09 11.59 -29.19
N GLY A 607 -15.97 12.76 -28.58
CA GLY A 607 -16.70 13.97 -28.95
C GLY A 607 -17.40 14.67 -27.76
N PRO A 608 -18.49 15.41 -28.03
CA PRO A 608 -19.24 16.09 -26.98
C PRO A 608 -19.89 15.11 -26.00
N VAL A 609 -19.76 15.40 -24.71
CA VAL A 609 -20.33 14.60 -23.62
C VAL A 609 -20.95 15.52 -22.57
N LYS A 610 -22.08 15.11 -22.01
CA LYS A 610 -22.74 15.81 -20.89
C LYS A 610 -22.40 15.09 -19.59
N VAL A 611 -21.88 15.80 -18.59
CA VAL A 611 -21.38 15.20 -17.34
C VAL A 611 -21.98 15.90 -16.12
N THR A 612 -22.31 15.14 -15.08
CA THR A 612 -22.71 15.67 -13.77
C THR A 612 -22.45 14.68 -12.65
N GLY A 613 -22.27 15.19 -11.44
CA GLY A 613 -22.23 14.43 -10.20
C GLY A 613 -23.60 14.42 -9.50
N LEU A 614 -23.96 13.31 -8.87
CA LEU A 614 -25.11 13.22 -7.96
C LEU A 614 -24.61 12.80 -6.59
N ARG A 615 -24.80 13.63 -5.57
CA ARG A 615 -24.41 13.34 -4.18
C ARG A 615 -25.65 13.06 -3.34
N TYR A 616 -25.65 11.96 -2.60
CA TYR A 616 -26.79 11.55 -1.77
C TYR A 616 -26.34 10.77 -0.55
N ARG A 617 -27.24 10.67 0.43
CA ARG A 617 -27.05 9.84 1.61
C ARG A 617 -27.56 8.44 1.33
N ASN A 618 -26.74 7.41 1.49
CA ASN A 618 -27.09 6.03 1.15
C ASN A 618 -27.47 5.17 2.38
N PHE A 619 -27.09 5.57 3.59
CA PHE A 619 -27.59 4.95 4.84
C PHE A 619 -27.74 5.97 5.98
N LEU A 620 -28.39 5.58 7.08
CA LEU A 620 -28.45 6.41 8.30
C LEU A 620 -27.39 5.88 9.29
N PRO A 621 -26.31 6.64 9.57
CA PRO A 621 -25.32 6.22 10.55
C PRO A 621 -25.84 6.43 11.98
N ASN A 622 -25.39 5.61 12.93
CA ASN A 622 -25.66 5.83 14.36
C ASN A 622 -25.03 7.15 14.85
N ILE A 623 -23.82 7.45 14.36
CA ILE A 623 -23.11 8.70 14.60
C ILE A 623 -22.68 9.24 13.24
N GLY A 624 -23.13 10.44 12.89
CA GLY A 624 -22.82 11.08 11.61
C GLY A 624 -23.40 12.48 11.53
N LEU A 625 -23.18 13.15 10.41
CA LEU A 625 -23.68 14.51 10.20
C LEU A 625 -25.12 14.48 9.71
N HIS A 626 -25.81 15.61 9.91
CA HIS A 626 -27.12 15.90 9.34
C HIS A 626 -28.21 14.83 9.63
N PRO A 627 -28.56 14.56 10.89
CA PRO A 627 -29.47 13.47 11.27
C PRO A 627 -30.87 13.57 10.64
N GLY A 628 -31.32 14.76 10.25
CA GLY A 628 -32.63 14.97 9.62
C GLY A 628 -32.73 14.56 8.14
N ILE A 629 -31.63 14.16 7.50
CA ILE A 629 -31.61 13.77 6.09
C ILE A 629 -31.85 12.26 5.97
N GLY A 630 -32.86 11.84 5.21
CA GLY A 630 -33.15 10.42 4.97
C GLY A 630 -32.09 9.73 4.10
N ALA A 631 -32.03 8.41 4.19
CA ALA A 631 -31.24 7.58 3.29
C ALA A 631 -32.04 7.32 2.00
N ARG A 632 -31.34 7.33 0.87
CA ARG A 632 -31.86 6.96 -0.44
C ARG A 632 -31.26 5.62 -0.83
N ASN A 633 -32.09 4.58 -0.82
CA ASN A 633 -31.69 3.22 -1.21
C ASN A 633 -31.72 3.00 -2.73
N SER A 634 -32.33 3.92 -3.47
CA SER A 634 -32.36 3.93 -4.93
C SER A 634 -32.29 5.35 -5.49
N ILE A 635 -31.83 5.43 -6.74
CA ILE A 635 -31.77 6.63 -7.56
C ILE A 635 -32.51 6.33 -8.85
N THR A 636 -33.60 7.06 -9.11
CA THR A 636 -34.37 6.94 -10.34
C THR A 636 -34.15 8.17 -11.21
N LEU A 637 -33.65 7.93 -12.42
CA LEU A 637 -33.38 8.94 -13.43
C LEU A 637 -34.34 8.75 -14.60
N VAL A 638 -34.74 9.86 -15.22
CA VAL A 638 -35.51 9.84 -16.48
C VAL A 638 -34.70 10.57 -17.54
N LEU A 639 -34.24 9.84 -18.56
CA LEU A 639 -33.58 10.36 -19.74
C LEU A 639 -34.62 10.66 -20.81
N ALA A 640 -34.81 11.94 -21.12
CA ALA A 640 -35.81 12.42 -22.05
C ALA A 640 -35.18 13.25 -23.19
N HIS A 641 -35.84 13.25 -24.34
CA HIS A 641 -35.48 14.09 -25.49
C HIS A 641 -36.68 14.92 -25.95
N ARG A 642 -36.43 16.17 -26.33
CA ARG A 642 -37.50 17.15 -26.68
C ARG A 642 -38.44 16.73 -27.82
N GLY A 643 -37.96 15.83 -28.69
CA GLY A 643 -38.69 15.36 -29.86
C GLY A 643 -39.34 13.98 -29.72
N LEU A 644 -39.30 13.36 -28.53
CA LEU A 644 -39.82 12.01 -28.30
C LEU A 644 -41.03 12.04 -27.35
N SER A 645 -41.96 11.12 -27.55
CA SER A 645 -43.14 10.90 -26.69
C SER A 645 -42.93 9.81 -25.64
N GLU A 646 -41.71 9.32 -25.52
CA GLU A 646 -41.28 8.30 -24.58
C GLU A 646 -39.93 8.71 -23.99
N ALA A 647 -39.62 8.17 -22.82
CA ALA A 647 -38.38 8.40 -22.10
C ALA A 647 -37.82 7.07 -21.59
N LEU A 648 -36.52 7.05 -21.30
CA LEU A 648 -35.90 5.94 -20.61
C LEU A 648 -35.88 6.25 -19.11
N GLN A 649 -36.57 5.44 -18.30
CA GLN A 649 -36.37 5.41 -16.87
C GLN A 649 -35.20 4.48 -16.54
N ILE A 650 -34.30 4.94 -15.68
CA ILE A 650 -33.14 4.20 -15.19
C ILE A 650 -33.22 4.16 -13.67
N ASN A 651 -33.13 2.98 -13.07
CA ASN A 651 -33.08 2.83 -11.62
C ASN A 651 -31.72 2.24 -11.23
N TYR A 652 -31.05 2.88 -10.28
CA TYR A 652 -29.90 2.34 -9.58
C TYR A 652 -30.29 2.03 -8.13
N TYR A 653 -29.91 0.86 -7.63
CA TYR A 653 -30.19 0.43 -6.26
C TYR A 653 -28.88 0.19 -5.49
N GLU A 654 -28.81 0.64 -4.24
CA GLU A 654 -27.64 0.33 -3.37
C GLU A 654 -27.60 -1.15 -2.98
N TRP A 655 -28.78 -1.74 -2.81
CA TRP A 655 -29.04 -3.13 -2.46
C TRP A 655 -29.90 -3.82 -3.53
N HIS A 656 -30.34 -5.05 -3.27
CA HIS A 656 -31.19 -5.79 -4.19
C HIS A 656 -32.46 -4.97 -4.55
N PRO A 657 -32.89 -4.92 -5.83
CA PRO A 657 -34.03 -4.11 -6.27
C PRO A 657 -35.35 -4.38 -5.54
N GLN A 658 -35.53 -5.61 -5.02
CA GLN A 658 -36.72 -6.00 -4.24
C GLN A 658 -36.63 -5.63 -2.75
N GLY A 659 -35.59 -4.91 -2.32
CA GLY A 659 -35.37 -4.53 -0.92
C GLY A 659 -34.92 -5.70 -0.02
N LEU A 660 -34.37 -6.76 -0.62
CA LEU A 660 -33.91 -7.96 0.07
C LEU A 660 -32.40 -7.90 0.36
N ALA A 661 -31.95 -8.64 1.36
CA ALA A 661 -30.53 -8.93 1.54
C ALA A 661 -30.07 -10.02 0.55
N TYR A 662 -28.84 -9.91 0.07
CA TYR A 662 -28.22 -10.99 -0.70
C TYR A 662 -27.80 -12.15 0.23
N PRO A 663 -27.88 -13.40 -0.24
CA PRO A 663 -27.42 -14.54 0.54
C PRO A 663 -25.89 -14.57 0.60
N GLY A 664 -25.34 -14.31 1.79
CA GLY A 664 -23.89 -14.39 2.07
C GLY A 664 -23.03 -13.47 1.21
N LEU A 665 -21.70 -13.59 1.38
CA LEU A 665 -20.74 -12.92 0.52
C LEU A 665 -20.69 -13.58 -0.87
N PRO A 666 -20.36 -12.84 -1.94
CA PRO A 666 -20.21 -13.43 -3.26
C PRO A 666 -19.11 -14.50 -3.30
N THR A 667 -19.33 -15.61 -4.03
CA THR A 667 -18.35 -16.71 -4.11
C THR A 667 -17.10 -16.33 -4.89
N ASP A 668 -17.24 -15.45 -5.87
CA ASP A 668 -16.19 -15.01 -6.78
C ASP A 668 -16.55 -13.66 -7.42
N MET A 669 -15.71 -13.22 -8.36
CA MET A 669 -15.90 -11.95 -9.07
C MET A 669 -17.12 -11.97 -9.98
N ASP A 670 -17.50 -13.14 -10.51
CA ASP A 670 -18.61 -13.27 -11.47
C ASP A 670 -19.95 -13.16 -10.72
N ASP A 671 -20.10 -13.80 -9.56
CA ASP A 671 -21.24 -13.60 -8.65
C ASP A 671 -21.32 -12.12 -8.21
N ALA A 672 -20.19 -11.53 -7.83
CA ALA A 672 -20.15 -10.11 -7.47
C ALA A 672 -20.58 -9.21 -8.64
N GLU A 673 -20.15 -9.49 -9.86
CA GLU A 673 -20.55 -8.76 -11.06
C GLU A 673 -22.03 -8.92 -11.37
N HIS A 674 -22.56 -10.14 -11.26
CA HIS A 674 -23.97 -10.42 -11.43
C HIS A 674 -24.82 -9.59 -10.47
N ARG A 675 -24.50 -9.61 -9.17
CA ARG A 675 -25.20 -8.79 -8.15
C ARG A 675 -25.08 -7.29 -8.41
N ARG A 676 -23.96 -6.81 -8.97
CA ARG A 676 -23.85 -5.39 -9.39
C ARG A 676 -24.76 -5.09 -10.58
N SER A 677 -24.88 -6.00 -11.55
CA SER A 677 -25.70 -5.81 -12.75
C SER A 677 -27.20 -5.76 -12.43
N GLU A 678 -27.68 -6.57 -11.48
CA GLU A 678 -29.09 -6.59 -11.05
C GLU A 678 -29.53 -5.25 -10.44
N ARG A 679 -28.58 -4.47 -9.90
CA ARG A 679 -28.84 -3.17 -9.27
C ARG A 679 -29.03 -2.03 -10.26
N PHE A 680 -28.88 -2.27 -11.55
CA PHE A 680 -29.13 -1.29 -12.60
C PHE A 680 -30.24 -1.80 -13.52
N THR A 681 -31.40 -1.14 -13.50
CA THR A 681 -32.55 -1.54 -14.32
C THR A 681 -33.01 -0.37 -15.19
N THR A 682 -33.63 -0.71 -16.33
CA THR A 682 -34.13 0.27 -17.28
C THR A 682 -35.50 -0.10 -17.80
N GLU A 683 -36.34 0.90 -18.03
CA GLU A 683 -37.69 0.73 -18.57
C GLU A 683 -38.01 1.90 -19.51
N ILE A 684 -38.60 1.63 -20.67
CA ILE A 684 -39.12 2.68 -21.55
C ILE A 684 -40.52 3.02 -21.07
N ILE A 685 -40.74 4.29 -20.74
CA ILE A 685 -41.99 4.80 -20.21
C ILE A 685 -42.65 5.79 -21.17
N PRO A 686 -44.00 5.84 -21.24
CA PRO A 686 -44.69 6.92 -21.91
C PRO A 686 -44.29 8.25 -21.28
N PHE A 687 -43.94 9.21 -22.12
CA PHE A 687 -43.50 10.53 -21.69
C PHE A 687 -44.40 11.58 -22.36
N GLN A 688 -45.50 11.89 -21.70
CA GLN A 688 -46.41 12.96 -22.15
C GLN A 688 -45.75 14.31 -21.85
N GLY A 689 -45.64 15.15 -22.89
CA GLY A 689 -44.77 16.33 -22.90
C GLY A 689 -44.80 17.20 -21.64
N TYR A 690 -43.61 17.49 -21.13
CA TYR A 690 -43.25 18.57 -20.20
C TYR A 690 -44.29 18.94 -19.12
N ASP A 691 -44.43 18.11 -18.10
CA ASP A 691 -44.40 18.69 -16.76
C ASP A 691 -43.06 19.41 -16.65
N GLN A 692 -43.05 20.75 -16.66
CA GLN A 692 -41.79 21.51 -16.64
C GLN A 692 -41.00 21.10 -15.40
N PRO A 693 -39.85 20.39 -15.55
CA PRO A 693 -39.11 19.94 -14.40
C PRO A 693 -38.61 21.18 -13.65
N ARG A 694 -38.69 21.15 -12.33
CA ARG A 694 -38.24 22.25 -11.49
C ARG A 694 -36.74 22.44 -11.66
N THR A 695 -36.29 23.68 -11.57
CA THR A 695 -34.84 23.93 -11.42
C THR A 695 -34.45 23.62 -9.98
N PRO A 696 -33.37 22.86 -9.73
CA PRO A 696 -32.90 22.64 -8.37
C PRO A 696 -32.57 23.97 -7.68
N PRO A 697 -32.70 24.06 -6.35
CA PRO A 697 -32.25 25.24 -5.60
C PRO A 697 -30.75 25.49 -5.81
N ASP A 698 -30.32 26.75 -5.86
CA ASP A 698 -28.90 27.12 -5.99
C ASP A 698 -28.03 26.49 -4.90
N SER A 699 -28.56 26.34 -3.68
CA SER A 699 -27.87 25.68 -2.59
C SER A 699 -27.60 24.20 -2.85
N ALA A 700 -28.41 23.52 -3.67
CA ALA A 700 -28.21 22.12 -4.03
C ALA A 700 -27.21 21.93 -5.18
N MET A 701 -26.78 23.00 -5.84
CA MET A 701 -25.96 22.94 -7.05
C MET A 701 -24.55 23.44 -6.80
N THR A 702 -23.59 22.73 -7.37
CA THR A 702 -22.25 23.24 -7.66
C THR A 702 -22.04 23.23 -9.17
N ASP A 703 -20.87 23.68 -9.62
CA ASP A 703 -20.53 23.64 -11.04
C ASP A 703 -20.54 22.21 -11.60
N TYR A 704 -20.26 21.20 -10.77
CA TYR A 704 -20.04 19.81 -11.19
C TYR A 704 -21.02 18.81 -10.57
N CYS A 705 -21.81 19.17 -9.55
CA CYS A 705 -22.61 18.23 -8.79
C CYS A 705 -23.98 18.79 -8.38
N LEU A 706 -24.99 17.92 -8.37
CA LEU A 706 -26.26 18.12 -7.70
C LEU A 706 -26.29 17.34 -6.38
N ASP A 707 -26.44 18.03 -5.26
CA ASP A 707 -26.55 17.44 -3.91
C ASP A 707 -28.02 17.16 -3.56
N LEU A 708 -28.42 15.89 -3.74
CA LEU A 708 -29.79 15.42 -3.51
C LEU A 708 -30.22 15.54 -2.05
N ARG A 709 -29.27 15.68 -1.12
CA ARG A 709 -29.54 15.87 0.32
C ARG A 709 -30.11 17.27 0.60
N ARG A 710 -30.02 18.19 -0.35
CA ARG A 710 -30.53 19.56 -0.28
C ARG A 710 -31.81 19.77 -1.07
N LEU A 711 -32.31 18.73 -1.76
CA LEU A 711 -33.60 18.80 -2.42
C LEU A 711 -34.72 18.71 -1.37
N PRO A 712 -35.79 19.51 -1.51
CA PRO A 712 -36.99 19.36 -0.68
C PRO A 712 -37.56 17.94 -0.82
N SER A 713 -37.87 17.33 0.31
CA SER A 713 -38.58 16.04 0.39
C SER A 713 -39.99 16.11 -0.19
#